data_AF-A0A4R4MXE7-F1
#
_entry.id   AF-A0A4R4MXE7-F1
#
_cell.length_a   1.000
_cell.length_b   1.000
_cell.length_c   1.000
_cell.angle_alpha   90.00
_cell.angle_beta   90.00
_cell.angle_gamma   90.00
#
_symmetry.space_group_name_H-M   'P 1'
#
loop_
_entity.id
_entity.type
_entity.pdbx_description
1 polymer ?
#
loop_
_entity_poly.entity_id
_entity_poly.type
_entity_poly.pdbx_seq_one_letter_code
_entity_poly.pdbx_strand_id
1 'polypeptide(L)'
;MTGQTSPFGSLREQLLDAAETFADSPVAVSGILAGLVDDVDRALREKLEIFPVCHHSPASALAMVRRLREKQPKVIYLELCEDLQPLLTELRNCRLPVAVQAFATDLDGFPKSWAPLSVVAPITEASAEYQAIAYALETPGVELVLVDRSTDHVFQWAPKEDAKERNEEAGLHGDAVGVEIGDLRPRFAELEEHLLHHGKVRHWSEWWDQYVEQPLSGADYDTYRQVMVLIGSLFRRLTPDGDRLAADEDRERYMWTRMREHLAAGGADPGDCLYVCGAFHAASRVEQFGIESTAPYTISPRTGTKWLYGLIPSSHSAIEAQFGVAQGSVSIAAATWAKAVTRTKLAPFQLAGQKGARKRAAKLPPPKADEAPADRLTGFLSRPPALDALDEAELLGWCVDIVRLARRNGYLASTADAIAVFETSILLAGMRNRARPTPYDFQDAAVTCIEKDVVPGRRDVRRLCEILLGGDRVGEVGYDALPPLARNVYDRLAPLGLDLGKRTIQRALVDLGAQPGLVPCSDLLWMLRYLLPDDAVRPIMGERRLGERSIQESWDLAFGKHQRSIIELGYEGVTIEQVLEQRLRRSVWDPKATAAVALAAVEDAVLFLGSRRFADELGERAVELLAAERGVDDAPEVLRRIRRLLAYYRANEPELPAWCEAFVTTGYAHYCTLLPTAFVDDDTGVRQVGAMLGFLFTMESLALALGCDRAQLELAVQQSHPEAPAKAALLWAAHTQLGLLTMADLRARCDDLLANPLVIPSFPQYIMGFVHAMEPAPALSGFVVEVISKAFGRLPDSVLLPWLPKLITTLRSGAADLVPVLVREAGRTFPGSLPAVDSWVAPWSARPMPASSVAAPVASGPVAELLMGHPAACDGVAGLLGCEGEW
;
A
#
# COMPACT_ATOMS: atom_id res chain seq x y z
N MET A 1 -16.27 14.53 -55.14
CA MET A 1 -14.99 14.07 -55.71
C MET A 1 -15.24 12.75 -56.40
N THR A 2 -15.24 12.76 -57.73
CA THR A 2 -15.59 11.66 -58.63
C THR A 2 -14.33 11.16 -59.33
N GLY A 3 -14.04 9.85 -59.25
CA GLY A 3 -13.30 9.17 -60.33
C GLY A 3 -12.02 8.39 -60.02
N GLN A 4 -11.62 8.14 -58.77
CA GLN A 4 -10.63 7.08 -58.50
C GLN A 4 -11.36 5.81 -58.09
N THR A 5 -11.27 4.78 -58.94
CA THR A 5 -11.73 3.43 -58.64
C THR A 5 -10.97 2.92 -57.42
N SER A 6 -11.69 2.54 -56.37
CA SER A 6 -11.08 1.95 -55.17
C SER A 6 -10.26 0.71 -55.55
N PRO A 7 -9.02 0.57 -55.05
CA PRO A 7 -8.22 -0.64 -55.32
C PRO A 7 -8.90 -1.91 -54.78
N PHE A 8 -9.83 -1.78 -53.83
CA PHE A 8 -10.54 -2.89 -53.19
C PHE A 8 -11.94 -3.15 -53.77
N GLY A 9 -12.31 -2.54 -54.89
CA GLY A 9 -13.65 -2.65 -55.48
C GLY A 9 -14.10 -4.11 -55.70
N SER A 10 -13.20 -4.95 -56.24
CA SER A 10 -13.50 -6.37 -56.48
C SER A 10 -13.69 -7.17 -55.18
N LEU A 11 -12.88 -6.91 -54.15
CA LEU A 11 -13.06 -7.55 -52.84
C LEU A 11 -14.40 -7.17 -52.22
N ARG A 12 -14.75 -5.88 -52.33
CA ARG A 12 -16.01 -5.35 -51.83
C ARG A 12 -17.21 -6.02 -52.50
N GLU A 13 -17.19 -6.18 -53.82
CA GLU A 13 -18.22 -6.91 -54.57
C GLU A 13 -18.32 -8.37 -54.11
N GLN A 14 -17.18 -9.06 -54.00
CA GLN A 14 -17.15 -10.45 -53.54
C GLN A 14 -17.74 -10.64 -52.13
N LEU A 15 -17.47 -9.70 -51.21
CA LEU A 15 -18.03 -9.73 -49.85
C LEU A 15 -19.53 -9.43 -49.82
N LEU A 16 -20.02 -8.58 -50.72
CA LEU A 16 -21.45 -8.31 -50.88
C LEU A 16 -22.19 -9.54 -51.42
N ASP A 17 -21.66 -10.17 -52.47
CA ASP A 17 -22.22 -11.40 -53.03
C ASP A 17 -22.26 -12.53 -51.98
N ALA A 18 -21.22 -12.64 -51.16
CA ALA A 18 -21.17 -13.57 -50.05
C ALA A 18 -22.25 -13.24 -49.00
N ALA A 19 -22.41 -11.96 -48.63
CA ALA A 19 -23.43 -11.54 -47.66
C ALA A 19 -24.86 -11.87 -48.15
N GLU A 20 -25.14 -11.63 -49.43
CA GLU A 20 -26.43 -11.97 -50.05
C GLU A 20 -26.70 -13.48 -50.02
N THR A 21 -25.65 -14.29 -50.18
CA THR A 21 -25.76 -15.75 -50.15
C THR A 21 -25.98 -16.29 -48.73
N PHE A 22 -25.41 -15.64 -47.71
CA PHE A 22 -25.40 -16.14 -46.33
C PHE A 22 -26.60 -15.72 -45.47
N ALA A 23 -27.38 -14.70 -45.84
CA ALA A 23 -28.42 -14.14 -44.99
C ALA A 23 -29.80 -14.05 -45.68
N ASP A 24 -30.85 -14.55 -45.02
CA ASP A 24 -32.27 -14.32 -45.39
C ASP A 24 -32.70 -12.84 -45.18
N SER A 25 -31.82 -12.00 -44.62
CA SER A 25 -31.98 -10.55 -44.49
C SER A 25 -30.73 -9.82 -44.99
N PRO A 26 -30.78 -9.14 -46.15
CA PRO A 26 -29.58 -8.62 -46.82
C PRO A 26 -28.84 -7.50 -46.07
N VAL A 27 -29.49 -6.74 -45.19
CA VAL A 27 -29.02 -5.37 -44.86
C VAL A 27 -27.92 -5.32 -43.79
N ALA A 28 -27.98 -6.17 -42.75
CA ALA A 28 -27.05 -6.06 -41.63
C ALA A 28 -25.66 -6.66 -41.93
N VAL A 29 -25.62 -7.88 -42.47
CA VAL A 29 -24.35 -8.58 -42.78
C VAL A 29 -23.62 -7.91 -43.94
N SER A 30 -24.33 -7.49 -44.98
CA SER A 30 -23.73 -6.76 -46.11
C SER A 30 -23.14 -5.42 -45.68
N GLY A 31 -23.83 -4.68 -44.80
CA GLY A 31 -23.34 -3.41 -44.25
C GLY A 31 -22.09 -3.56 -43.38
N ILE A 32 -21.94 -4.67 -42.67
CA ILE A 32 -20.70 -5.00 -41.95
C ILE A 32 -19.60 -5.31 -42.95
N LEU A 33 -19.77 -6.34 -43.78
CA LEU A 33 -18.71 -6.88 -44.65
C LEU A 33 -18.20 -5.87 -45.69
N ALA A 34 -19.08 -5.15 -46.38
CA ALA A 34 -18.65 -4.12 -47.33
C ALA A 34 -18.00 -2.95 -46.61
N GLY A 35 -18.55 -2.57 -45.46
CA GLY A 35 -18.03 -1.46 -44.68
C GLY A 35 -16.64 -1.71 -44.09
N LEU A 36 -16.26 -2.96 -43.84
CA LEU A 36 -14.90 -3.33 -43.44
C LEU A 36 -13.87 -2.86 -44.48
N VAL A 37 -14.15 -3.13 -45.76
CA VAL A 37 -13.29 -2.76 -46.88
C VAL A 37 -13.33 -1.26 -47.13
N ASP A 38 -14.51 -0.63 -46.98
CA ASP A 38 -14.65 0.82 -47.11
C ASP A 38 -13.82 1.56 -46.04
N ASP A 39 -13.74 1.04 -44.82
CA ASP A 39 -12.90 1.60 -43.74
C ASP A 39 -11.40 1.46 -44.05
N VAL A 40 -10.97 0.32 -44.62
CA VAL A 40 -9.58 0.12 -45.09
C VAL A 40 -9.23 1.10 -46.19
N ASP A 41 -10.05 1.20 -47.24
CA ASP A 41 -9.83 2.12 -48.36
C ASP A 41 -9.75 3.58 -47.87
N ARG A 42 -10.65 3.98 -46.96
CA ARG A 42 -10.66 5.31 -46.36
C ARG A 42 -9.36 5.59 -45.59
N ALA A 43 -8.95 4.71 -44.68
CA ALA A 43 -7.73 4.89 -43.89
C ALA A 43 -6.46 4.92 -44.76
N LEU A 44 -6.44 4.21 -45.88
CA LEU A 44 -5.32 4.17 -46.83
C LEU A 44 -5.22 5.43 -47.71
N ARG A 45 -6.32 6.17 -47.89
CA ARG A 45 -6.35 7.43 -48.67
C ARG A 45 -5.92 8.66 -47.87
N GLU A 46 -5.90 8.57 -46.55
CA GLU A 46 -5.43 9.67 -45.72
C GLU A 46 -3.97 10.01 -46.04
N LYS A 47 -3.71 11.31 -46.28
CA LYS A 47 -2.36 11.80 -46.58
C LYS A 47 -1.43 11.66 -45.37
N LEU A 48 -1.96 11.89 -44.17
CA LEU A 48 -1.30 11.52 -42.92
C LEU A 48 -1.40 10.01 -42.77
N GLU A 49 -0.27 9.32 -42.82
CA GLU A 49 -0.27 7.87 -42.77
C GLU A 49 -0.65 7.36 -41.39
N ILE A 50 -1.69 6.54 -41.32
CA ILE A 50 -2.16 5.87 -40.11
C ILE A 50 -1.47 4.51 -39.99
N PHE A 51 -0.72 4.33 -38.89
CA PHE A 51 -0.11 3.08 -38.47
C PHE A 51 -0.96 2.45 -37.35
N PRO A 52 -1.75 1.40 -37.66
CA PRO A 52 -2.56 0.71 -36.65
C PRO A 52 -1.67 -0.19 -35.76
N VAL A 53 -1.88 -0.17 -34.45
CA VAL A 53 -1.17 -1.01 -33.47
C VAL A 53 -2.12 -1.82 -32.59
N CYS A 54 -1.58 -2.89 -32.01
CA CYS A 54 -2.11 -3.53 -30.81
C CYS A 54 -1.05 -3.42 -29.70
N HIS A 55 -1.45 -3.09 -28.47
CA HIS A 55 -0.50 -2.94 -27.37
C HIS A 55 0.27 -4.25 -27.13
N HIS A 56 1.57 -4.16 -26.87
CA HIS A 56 2.44 -5.32 -26.61
C HIS A 56 2.44 -6.39 -27.73
N SER A 57 2.14 -6.01 -28.97
CA SER A 57 2.17 -6.88 -30.15
C SER A 57 3.56 -6.96 -30.80
N PRO A 58 4.19 -8.15 -30.87
CA PRO A 58 5.42 -8.35 -31.63
C PRO A 58 5.26 -8.04 -33.12
N ALA A 59 4.13 -8.40 -33.75
CA ALA A 59 3.86 -8.08 -35.14
C ALA A 59 3.81 -6.57 -35.38
N SER A 60 3.11 -5.81 -34.51
CA SER A 60 3.10 -4.35 -34.57
C SER A 60 4.50 -3.76 -34.42
N ALA A 61 5.29 -4.26 -33.47
CA ALA A 61 6.66 -3.80 -33.28
C ALA A 61 7.55 -4.07 -34.51
N LEU A 62 7.41 -5.24 -35.16
CA LEU A 62 8.21 -5.60 -36.35
C LEU A 62 7.81 -4.74 -37.55
N ALA A 63 6.51 -4.54 -37.76
CA ALA A 63 5.99 -3.67 -38.80
C ALA A 63 6.45 -2.22 -38.58
N MET A 64 6.49 -1.75 -37.33
CA MET A 64 6.97 -0.41 -37.00
C MET A 64 8.45 -0.25 -37.33
N VAL A 65 9.29 -1.22 -36.95
CA VAL A 65 10.73 -1.20 -37.29
C VAL A 65 10.94 -1.17 -38.81
N ARG A 66 10.17 -1.96 -39.57
CA ARG A 66 10.22 -1.94 -41.04
C ARG A 66 9.82 -0.56 -41.57
N ARG A 67 8.66 -0.06 -41.15
CA ARG A 67 8.09 1.17 -41.72
C ARG A 67 8.91 2.41 -41.39
N LEU A 68 9.45 2.54 -40.19
CA LEU A 68 10.31 3.68 -39.82
C LEU A 68 11.60 3.72 -40.66
N ARG A 69 12.13 2.57 -41.08
CA ARG A 69 13.31 2.51 -41.96
C ARG A 69 12.99 2.92 -43.40
N GLU A 70 11.79 2.61 -43.87
CA GLU A 70 11.33 2.91 -45.22
C GLU A 70 10.82 4.35 -45.35
N LYS A 71 9.89 4.76 -44.48
CA LYS A 71 9.24 6.08 -44.54
C LYS A 71 10.13 7.20 -44.01
N GLN A 72 10.83 6.95 -42.90
CA GLN A 72 11.61 7.94 -42.16
C GLN A 72 10.83 9.23 -41.89
N PRO A 73 9.71 9.15 -41.14
CA PRO A 73 8.87 10.31 -40.88
C PRO A 73 9.64 11.40 -40.11
N LYS A 74 9.27 12.65 -40.35
CA LYS A 74 9.76 13.83 -39.64
C LYS A 74 8.95 14.15 -38.39
N VAL A 75 7.69 13.75 -38.36
CA VAL A 75 6.81 13.90 -37.19
C VAL A 75 6.11 12.57 -36.93
N ILE A 76 6.13 12.13 -35.69
CA ILE A 76 5.37 10.97 -35.21
C ILE A 76 4.33 11.46 -34.22
N TYR A 77 3.06 11.26 -34.56
CA TYR A 77 1.95 11.41 -33.64
C TYR A 77 1.68 10.07 -32.96
N LEU A 78 1.69 10.03 -31.63
CA LEU A 78 1.50 8.81 -30.85
C LEU A 78 0.26 8.95 -29.95
N GLU A 79 -0.63 7.95 -30.02
CA GLU A 79 -1.73 7.77 -29.08
C GLU A 79 -1.16 7.48 -27.67
N LEU A 80 -0.95 8.54 -26.91
CA LEU A 80 -0.61 8.53 -25.49
C LEU A 80 -1.00 9.90 -24.92
N CYS A 81 -1.28 9.99 -23.62
CA CYS A 81 -1.71 11.23 -22.99
C CYS A 81 -0.71 12.37 -23.23
N GLU A 82 -1.18 13.49 -23.77
CA GLU A 82 -0.34 14.60 -24.23
C GLU A 82 0.63 15.16 -23.16
N ASP A 83 0.25 15.11 -21.88
CA ASP A 83 1.05 15.61 -20.76
C ASP A 83 2.12 14.64 -20.24
N LEU A 84 2.17 13.42 -20.74
CA LEU A 84 3.21 12.46 -20.41
C LEU A 84 4.49 12.65 -21.25
N GLN A 85 4.44 13.49 -22.29
CA GLN A 85 5.52 13.68 -23.26
C GLN A 85 6.87 14.02 -22.62
N PRO A 86 6.97 14.89 -21.59
CA PRO A 86 8.25 15.24 -20.97
C PRO A 86 8.98 14.04 -20.33
N LEU A 87 8.27 12.96 -19.99
CA LEU A 87 8.86 11.78 -19.36
C LEU A 87 9.54 10.84 -20.36
N LEU A 88 9.22 10.94 -21.66
CA LEU A 88 9.72 9.98 -22.65
C LEU A 88 11.23 10.09 -22.89
N THR A 89 11.83 11.26 -22.69
CA THR A 89 13.28 11.45 -22.78
C THR A 89 14.04 10.69 -21.68
N GLU A 90 13.41 10.49 -20.53
CA GLU A 90 13.99 9.81 -19.36
C GLU A 90 14.04 8.29 -19.52
N LEU A 91 13.34 7.72 -20.51
CA LEU A 91 13.40 6.29 -20.82
C LEU A 91 14.83 5.82 -21.14
N ARG A 92 15.73 6.71 -21.57
CA ARG A 92 17.15 6.40 -21.81
C ARG A 92 17.89 5.96 -20.54
N ASN A 93 17.40 6.39 -19.38
CA ASN A 93 17.95 6.09 -18.07
C ASN A 93 17.35 4.79 -17.49
N CYS A 94 16.44 4.12 -18.19
CA CYS A 94 15.69 2.98 -17.70
C CYS A 94 16.06 1.66 -18.37
N ARG A 95 15.72 0.56 -17.70
CA ARG A 95 15.66 -0.80 -18.27
C ARG A 95 14.20 -1.24 -18.31
N LEU A 96 13.69 -1.55 -19.49
CA LEU A 96 12.29 -1.97 -19.68
C LEU A 96 12.02 -3.37 -19.08
N PRO A 97 10.79 -3.65 -18.59
CA PRO A 97 9.59 -2.78 -18.65
C PRO A 97 9.52 -1.69 -17.57
N VAL A 98 9.12 -0.48 -17.94
CA VAL A 98 8.80 0.61 -16.99
C VAL A 98 7.44 1.20 -17.35
N ALA A 99 6.79 1.89 -16.41
CA ALA A 99 5.58 2.64 -16.70
C ALA A 99 5.81 4.13 -16.51
N VAL A 100 5.29 4.90 -17.46
CA VAL A 100 5.13 6.34 -17.34
C VAL A 100 3.93 6.59 -16.44
N GLN A 101 4.09 7.41 -15.41
CA GLN A 101 3.06 7.64 -14.40
C GLN A 101 2.72 9.12 -14.27
N ALA A 102 1.43 9.41 -14.11
CA ALA A 102 0.94 10.66 -13.57
C ALA A 102 0.13 10.40 -12.30
N PHE A 103 0.26 11.26 -11.30
CA PHE A 103 -0.34 11.09 -10.00
C PHE A 103 -0.81 12.45 -9.43
N ALA A 104 -1.95 12.46 -8.74
CA ALA A 104 -2.48 13.67 -8.11
C ALA A 104 -3.16 13.37 -6.76
N THR A 105 -2.78 14.12 -5.74
CA THR A 105 -3.42 14.13 -4.41
C THR A 105 -4.14 15.46 -4.10
N ASP A 106 -3.66 16.56 -4.67
CA ASP A 106 -4.27 17.89 -4.55
C ASP A 106 -5.23 18.11 -5.72
N LEU A 107 -6.48 17.68 -5.51
CA LEU A 107 -7.53 17.72 -6.53
C LEU A 107 -8.26 19.06 -6.51
N ASP A 108 -8.42 19.67 -7.68
CA ASP A 108 -9.24 20.87 -7.89
C ASP A 108 -10.11 20.65 -9.14
N GLY A 109 -11.40 20.39 -8.92
CA GLY A 109 -12.37 20.04 -9.96
C GLY A 109 -12.91 18.60 -9.87
N PHE A 110 -12.21 17.69 -9.18
CA PHE A 110 -12.68 16.32 -8.89
C PHE A 110 -13.17 16.14 -7.45
N PRO A 111 -14.02 15.14 -7.17
CA PRO A 111 -14.39 14.78 -5.79
C PRO A 111 -13.15 14.41 -4.97
N LYS A 112 -12.99 15.01 -3.79
CA LYS A 112 -11.86 14.70 -2.89
C LYS A 112 -11.77 13.22 -2.49
N SER A 113 -12.91 12.51 -2.49
CA SER A 113 -12.98 11.07 -2.22
C SER A 113 -12.33 10.20 -3.31
N TRP A 114 -12.03 10.76 -4.49
CA TRP A 114 -11.32 10.06 -5.55
C TRP A 114 -9.80 10.10 -5.37
N ALA A 115 -9.28 11.01 -4.53
CA ALA A 115 -7.84 11.08 -4.29
C ALA A 115 -7.33 9.81 -3.56
N PRO A 116 -6.13 9.30 -3.90
CA PRO A 116 -5.26 9.77 -4.98
C PRO A 116 -5.74 9.31 -6.37
N LEU A 117 -5.57 10.18 -7.37
CA LEU A 117 -5.72 9.81 -8.78
C LEU A 117 -4.36 9.33 -9.31
N SER A 118 -4.35 8.22 -10.04
CA SER A 118 -3.12 7.69 -10.66
C SER A 118 -3.41 7.14 -12.06
N VAL A 119 -2.58 7.54 -13.03
CA VAL A 119 -2.58 7.03 -14.40
C VAL A 119 -1.22 6.41 -14.67
N VAL A 120 -1.20 5.21 -15.26
CA VAL A 120 0.03 4.53 -15.69
C VAL A 120 -0.06 4.09 -17.14
N ALA A 121 1.02 4.26 -17.88
CA ALA A 121 1.19 3.77 -19.25
C ALA A 121 2.47 2.91 -19.32
N PRO A 122 2.34 1.57 -19.24
CA PRO A 122 3.47 0.66 -19.33
C PRO A 122 4.13 0.66 -20.71
N ILE A 123 5.45 0.54 -20.74
CA ILE A 123 6.27 0.51 -21.96
C ILE A 123 7.17 -0.73 -21.93
N THR A 124 7.10 -1.51 -23.01
CA THR A 124 7.91 -2.73 -23.23
C THR A 124 8.73 -2.60 -24.51
N GLU A 125 9.86 -3.29 -24.61
CA GLU A 125 10.69 -3.26 -25.83
C GLU A 125 9.97 -3.87 -27.05
N ALA A 126 9.13 -4.89 -26.81
CA ALA A 126 8.35 -5.62 -27.80
C ALA A 126 7.03 -4.90 -28.15
N SER A 127 7.08 -3.58 -28.37
CA SER A 127 5.90 -2.78 -28.69
C SER A 127 6.21 -1.74 -29.76
N ALA A 128 5.23 -1.42 -30.62
CA ALA A 128 5.39 -0.44 -31.69
C ALA A 128 5.66 0.97 -31.14
N GLU A 129 5.06 1.29 -30.00
CA GLU A 129 5.16 2.56 -29.30
C GLU A 129 6.60 2.82 -28.86
N TYR A 130 7.26 1.84 -28.22
CA TYR A 130 8.67 1.99 -27.87
C TYR A 130 9.56 2.15 -29.12
N GLN A 131 9.31 1.40 -30.19
CA GLN A 131 10.10 1.53 -31.43
C GLN A 131 9.93 2.92 -32.07
N ALA A 132 8.73 3.48 -32.04
CA ALA A 132 8.45 4.84 -32.52
C ALA A 132 9.11 5.92 -31.63
N ILE A 133 9.00 5.78 -30.29
CA ILE A 133 9.66 6.66 -29.32
C ILE A 133 11.18 6.62 -29.51
N ALA A 134 11.76 5.43 -29.58
CA ALA A 134 13.20 5.25 -29.72
C ALA A 134 13.71 5.83 -31.04
N TYR A 135 12.98 5.64 -32.15
CA TYR A 135 13.32 6.26 -33.43
C TYR A 135 13.29 7.78 -33.36
N ALA A 136 12.23 8.38 -32.81
CA ALA A 136 12.09 9.84 -32.75
C ALA A 136 13.18 10.48 -31.87
N LEU A 137 13.49 9.89 -30.72
CA LEU A 137 14.48 10.43 -29.79
C LEU A 137 15.94 10.25 -30.25
N GLU A 138 16.22 9.27 -31.11
CA GLU A 138 17.58 8.98 -31.60
C GLU A 138 17.83 9.50 -33.03
N THR A 139 16.79 9.95 -33.74
CA THR A 139 16.91 10.47 -35.10
C THR A 139 16.84 12.01 -35.08
N PRO A 140 17.93 12.71 -35.41
CA PRO A 140 17.95 14.17 -35.39
C PRO A 140 16.87 14.79 -36.30
N GLY A 141 16.14 15.76 -35.78
CA GLY A 141 15.12 16.50 -36.53
C GLY A 141 13.77 15.78 -36.67
N VAL A 142 13.61 14.62 -36.02
CA VAL A 142 12.30 13.97 -35.88
C VAL A 142 11.61 14.48 -34.62
N GLU A 143 10.37 14.90 -34.76
CA GLU A 143 9.52 15.33 -33.66
C GLU A 143 8.57 14.19 -33.23
N LEU A 144 8.41 14.02 -31.92
CA LEU A 144 7.41 13.13 -31.32
C LEU A 144 6.35 13.99 -30.65
N VAL A 145 5.08 13.76 -30.98
CA VAL A 145 3.94 14.50 -30.45
C VAL A 145 2.92 13.51 -29.89
N LEU A 146 2.60 13.64 -28.61
CA LEU A 146 1.55 12.85 -27.98
C LEU A 146 0.19 13.51 -28.21
N VAL A 147 -0.78 12.76 -28.73
CA VAL A 147 -2.04 13.34 -29.24
C VAL A 147 -3.30 12.87 -28.54
N ASP A 148 -3.24 11.89 -27.64
CA ASP A 148 -4.43 11.45 -26.89
C ASP A 148 -4.71 12.38 -25.70
N ARG A 149 -5.92 12.26 -25.15
CA ARG A 149 -6.44 13.04 -24.03
C ARG A 149 -5.45 13.12 -22.88
N SER A 150 -5.37 14.27 -22.21
CA SER A 150 -4.50 14.43 -21.05
C SER A 150 -4.89 13.52 -19.89
N THR A 151 -4.00 13.30 -18.92
CA THR A 151 -4.29 12.47 -17.73
C THR A 151 -5.50 12.98 -16.95
N ASP A 152 -5.68 14.31 -16.91
CA ASP A 152 -6.88 14.95 -16.36
C ASP A 152 -8.17 14.51 -17.07
N HIS A 153 -8.19 14.48 -18.40
CA HIS A 153 -9.35 14.07 -19.20
C HIS A 153 -9.66 12.57 -19.05
N VAL A 154 -8.67 11.73 -18.71
CA VAL A 154 -8.91 10.31 -18.39
C VAL A 154 -9.97 10.19 -17.27
N PHE A 155 -9.88 11.03 -16.23
CA PHE A 155 -10.84 11.03 -15.13
C PHE A 155 -12.09 11.87 -15.41
N GLN A 156 -11.99 12.95 -16.20
CA GLN A 156 -13.18 13.71 -16.59
C GLN A 156 -14.17 12.88 -17.42
N TRP A 157 -13.65 11.95 -18.23
CA TRP A 157 -14.45 11.11 -19.14
C TRP A 157 -14.72 9.72 -18.57
N ALA A 158 -14.26 9.43 -17.35
CA ALA A 158 -14.52 8.15 -16.70
C ALA A 158 -16.02 8.03 -16.32
N PRO A 159 -16.63 6.83 -16.46
CA PRO A 159 -17.98 6.59 -15.96
C PRO A 159 -18.07 6.89 -14.46
N LYS A 160 -19.14 7.58 -14.04
CA LYS A 160 -19.28 8.06 -12.65
C LYS A 160 -19.52 6.95 -11.61
N GLU A 161 -19.81 5.72 -12.04
CA GLU A 161 -20.22 4.60 -11.17
C GLU A 161 -19.12 3.55 -10.91
N ASP A 162 -18.03 3.52 -11.67
CA ASP A 162 -16.99 2.45 -11.61
C ASP A 162 -15.94 2.65 -10.50
N ALA A 163 -16.34 3.20 -9.36
CA ALA A 163 -15.46 3.34 -8.19
C ALA A 163 -15.32 2.05 -7.33
N LYS A 164 -15.71 0.87 -7.84
CA LYS A 164 -15.61 -0.45 -7.20
C LYS A 164 -15.46 -1.52 -8.29
N GLU A 165 -14.62 -2.56 -8.22
CA GLU A 165 -13.88 -3.23 -7.15
C GLU A 165 -12.37 -3.16 -7.37
N ARG A 166 -11.63 -2.97 -6.27
CA ARG A 166 -10.17 -2.79 -6.24
C ARG A 166 -9.53 -4.16 -6.00
N ASN A 167 -8.63 -4.56 -6.88
CA ASN A 167 -8.01 -5.88 -6.83
C ASN A 167 -6.65 -5.79 -6.12
N GLU A 168 -6.54 -6.36 -4.92
CA GLU A 168 -5.32 -6.35 -4.09
C GLU A 168 -4.13 -7.10 -4.76
N GLU A 169 -4.35 -7.80 -5.88
CA GLU A 169 -3.33 -8.52 -6.65
C GLU A 169 -2.57 -7.67 -7.70
N ALA A 170 -2.81 -6.36 -7.81
CA ALA A 170 -2.30 -5.50 -8.91
C ALA A 170 -0.77 -5.20 -8.93
N GLY A 171 0.04 -5.91 -8.15
CA GLY A 171 1.51 -5.89 -8.25
C GLY A 171 2.15 -4.49 -8.26
N LEU A 172 3.04 -4.21 -9.22
CA LEU A 172 3.79 -2.95 -9.31
C LEU A 172 2.97 -1.76 -9.83
N HIS A 173 1.73 -1.94 -10.29
CA HIS A 173 0.86 -0.85 -10.76
C HIS A 173 -0.24 -0.46 -9.76
N GLY A 174 -0.64 -1.36 -8.85
CA GLY A 174 -1.61 -1.05 -7.78
C GLY A 174 -2.95 -0.59 -8.36
N ASP A 175 -3.59 0.40 -7.72
CA ASP A 175 -4.92 0.90 -8.11
C ASP A 175 -4.91 1.92 -9.27
N ALA A 176 -3.81 2.02 -10.03
CA ALA A 176 -3.69 3.00 -11.10
C ALA A 176 -4.56 2.65 -12.32
N VAL A 177 -5.09 3.68 -12.99
CA VAL A 177 -5.76 3.53 -14.29
C VAL A 177 -4.70 3.27 -15.36
N GLY A 178 -4.74 2.10 -15.99
CA GLY A 178 -3.88 1.74 -17.11
C GLY A 178 -4.36 2.41 -18.40
N VAL A 179 -3.49 3.17 -19.06
CA VAL A 179 -3.74 3.69 -20.41
C VAL A 179 -3.25 2.67 -21.41
N GLU A 180 -4.18 2.09 -22.16
CA GLU A 180 -3.92 1.13 -23.23
C GLU A 180 -3.80 1.84 -24.57
N ILE A 181 -2.81 1.42 -25.38
CA ILE A 181 -2.65 1.87 -26.75
C ILE A 181 -3.07 0.73 -27.66
N GLY A 182 -4.29 0.79 -28.21
CA GLY A 182 -4.79 -0.24 -29.12
C GLY A 182 -5.25 -1.54 -28.46
N ASP A 183 -6.11 -1.43 -27.44
CA ASP A 183 -6.97 -2.53 -27.00
C ASP A 183 -7.77 -3.10 -28.17
N LEU A 184 -7.48 -4.34 -28.54
CA LEU A 184 -8.12 -5.05 -29.64
C LEU A 184 -8.68 -6.38 -29.14
N ARG A 185 -9.74 -6.27 -28.35
CA ARG A 185 -10.56 -7.37 -27.84
C ARG A 185 -12.03 -7.16 -28.19
N PRO A 186 -12.81 -8.24 -28.42
CA PRO A 186 -14.27 -8.16 -28.52
C PRO A 186 -14.86 -7.37 -27.35
N ARG A 187 -15.72 -6.39 -27.66
CA ARG A 187 -16.33 -5.50 -26.66
C ARG A 187 -17.61 -6.06 -26.02
N PHE A 188 -17.95 -7.32 -26.32
CA PHE A 188 -19.04 -8.08 -25.71
C PHE A 188 -18.66 -9.56 -25.61
N ALA A 189 -19.12 -10.21 -24.53
CA ALA A 189 -18.61 -11.51 -24.08
C ALA A 189 -18.94 -12.65 -25.06
N GLU A 190 -20.09 -12.60 -25.71
CA GLU A 190 -20.59 -13.66 -26.59
C GLU A 190 -19.70 -13.85 -27.81
N LEU A 191 -19.17 -12.76 -28.38
CA LEU A 191 -18.23 -12.86 -29.51
C LEU A 191 -16.89 -13.45 -29.06
N GLU A 192 -16.39 -13.03 -27.90
CA GLU A 192 -15.16 -13.62 -27.37
C GLU A 192 -15.34 -15.11 -27.10
N GLU A 193 -16.39 -15.50 -26.38
CA GLU A 193 -16.70 -16.91 -26.09
C GLU A 193 -16.83 -17.73 -27.38
N HIS A 194 -17.52 -17.17 -28.38
CA HIS A 194 -17.66 -17.81 -29.68
C HIS A 194 -16.31 -18.02 -30.38
N LEU A 195 -15.46 -16.99 -30.44
CA LEU A 195 -14.13 -17.07 -31.05
C LEU A 195 -13.21 -18.06 -30.30
N LEU A 196 -13.24 -18.06 -28.97
CA LEU A 196 -12.47 -18.97 -28.14
C LEU A 196 -12.93 -20.42 -28.32
N HIS A 197 -14.25 -20.67 -28.32
CA HIS A 197 -14.84 -21.99 -28.51
C HIS A 197 -14.46 -22.58 -29.87
N HIS A 198 -14.64 -21.82 -30.95
CA HIS A 198 -14.33 -22.27 -32.31
C HIS A 198 -12.83 -22.32 -32.60
N GLY A 199 -12.04 -21.45 -31.98
CA GLY A 199 -10.59 -21.51 -31.99
C GLY A 199 -10.01 -22.66 -31.17
N LYS A 200 -10.82 -23.31 -30.31
CA LYS A 200 -10.42 -24.35 -29.35
C LYS A 200 -9.29 -23.88 -28.42
N VAL A 201 -9.38 -22.63 -27.97
CA VAL A 201 -8.41 -21.94 -27.12
C VAL A 201 -9.07 -21.43 -25.85
N ARG A 202 -8.30 -21.23 -24.77
CA ARG A 202 -8.85 -20.83 -23.47
C ARG A 202 -8.84 -19.32 -23.23
N HIS A 203 -7.87 -18.64 -23.82
CA HIS A 203 -7.60 -17.23 -23.52
C HIS A 203 -7.55 -16.40 -24.80
N TRP A 204 -8.00 -15.14 -24.71
CA TRP A 204 -7.93 -14.19 -25.81
C TRP A 204 -6.53 -14.06 -26.40
N SER A 205 -5.51 -13.98 -25.54
CA SER A 205 -4.10 -13.87 -25.95
C SER A 205 -3.64 -15.08 -26.78
N GLU A 206 -4.18 -16.27 -26.52
CA GLU A 206 -3.88 -17.49 -27.30
C GLU A 206 -4.53 -17.42 -28.69
N TRP A 207 -5.78 -16.96 -28.75
CA TRP A 207 -6.47 -16.73 -30.02
C TRP A 207 -5.75 -15.68 -30.87
N TRP A 208 -5.41 -14.55 -30.26
CA TRP A 208 -4.71 -13.44 -30.92
C TRP A 208 -3.36 -13.86 -31.49
N ASP A 209 -2.55 -14.60 -30.70
CA ASP A 209 -1.25 -15.08 -31.16
C ASP A 209 -1.38 -15.96 -32.43
N GLN A 210 -2.33 -16.90 -32.40
CA GLN A 210 -2.50 -17.87 -33.48
C GLN A 210 -3.07 -17.25 -34.77
N TYR A 211 -4.07 -16.38 -34.65
CA TYR A 211 -4.84 -15.89 -35.80
C TYR A 211 -4.41 -14.50 -36.29
N VAL A 212 -3.65 -13.74 -35.49
CA VAL A 212 -3.22 -12.38 -35.85
C VAL A 212 -1.70 -12.20 -35.78
N GLU A 213 -1.05 -12.48 -34.65
CA GLU A 213 0.40 -12.24 -34.50
C GLU A 213 1.24 -13.05 -35.49
N GLN A 214 1.03 -14.37 -35.54
CA GLN A 214 1.84 -15.24 -36.38
C GLN A 214 1.66 -14.94 -37.87
N PRO A 215 0.42 -14.82 -38.41
CA PRO A 215 0.22 -14.47 -39.82
C PRO A 215 0.82 -13.13 -40.21
N LEU A 216 0.88 -12.15 -39.30
CA LEU A 216 1.37 -10.80 -39.58
C LEU A 216 2.88 -10.61 -39.32
N SER A 217 3.49 -11.43 -38.46
CA SER A 217 4.92 -11.30 -38.11
C SER A 217 5.85 -11.31 -39.33
N GLY A 218 5.52 -12.12 -40.34
CA GLY A 218 6.27 -12.24 -41.61
C GLY A 218 5.75 -11.36 -42.76
N ALA A 219 4.63 -10.66 -42.58
CA ALA A 219 4.01 -9.88 -43.65
C ALA A 219 4.80 -8.62 -44.01
N ASP A 220 4.69 -8.17 -45.25
CA ASP A 220 5.11 -6.82 -45.64
C ASP A 220 4.21 -5.77 -44.97
N TYR A 221 4.67 -4.51 -44.96
CA TYR A 221 3.96 -3.44 -44.26
C TYR A 221 2.57 -3.15 -44.84
N ASP A 222 2.38 -3.19 -46.17
CA ASP A 222 1.08 -2.90 -46.77
C ASP A 222 0.04 -3.95 -46.35
N THR A 223 0.43 -5.23 -46.38
CA THR A 223 -0.40 -6.33 -45.88
C THR A 223 -0.72 -6.13 -44.39
N TYR A 224 0.28 -5.84 -43.55
CA TYR A 224 0.08 -5.58 -42.12
C TYR A 224 -0.92 -4.44 -41.89
N ARG A 225 -0.72 -3.29 -42.53
CA ARG A 225 -1.56 -2.10 -42.37
C ARG A 225 -3.01 -2.40 -42.75
N GLN A 226 -3.22 -3.02 -43.92
CA GLN A 226 -4.57 -3.35 -44.41
C GLN A 226 -5.30 -4.32 -43.47
N VAL A 227 -4.61 -5.38 -43.00
CA VAL A 227 -5.21 -6.38 -42.11
C VAL A 227 -5.50 -5.80 -40.73
N MET A 228 -4.61 -5.00 -40.16
CA MET A 228 -4.85 -4.40 -38.85
C MET A 228 -5.98 -3.37 -38.88
N VAL A 229 -6.08 -2.54 -39.92
CA VAL A 229 -7.25 -1.65 -40.11
C VAL A 229 -8.53 -2.47 -40.27
N LEU A 230 -8.49 -3.58 -41.02
CA LEU A 230 -9.64 -4.48 -41.17
C LEU A 230 -10.10 -5.03 -39.81
N ILE A 231 -9.17 -5.53 -38.98
CA ILE A 231 -9.46 -6.08 -37.65
C ILE A 231 -10.05 -5.00 -36.73
N GLY A 232 -9.46 -3.79 -36.74
CA GLY A 232 -10.00 -2.65 -35.99
C GLY A 232 -11.43 -2.29 -36.42
N SER A 233 -11.67 -2.24 -37.74
CA SER A 233 -13.02 -2.02 -38.29
C SER A 233 -14.00 -3.13 -37.88
N LEU A 234 -13.56 -4.40 -37.87
CA LEU A 234 -14.37 -5.54 -37.45
C LEU A 234 -14.85 -5.40 -36.02
N PHE A 235 -13.93 -5.21 -35.08
CA PHE A 235 -14.33 -5.06 -33.67
C PHE A 235 -15.16 -3.81 -33.46
N ARG A 236 -14.86 -2.71 -34.15
CA ARG A 236 -15.71 -1.51 -34.09
C ARG A 236 -17.13 -1.76 -34.59
N ARG A 237 -17.31 -2.42 -35.74
CA ARG A 237 -18.63 -2.71 -36.33
C ARG A 237 -19.46 -3.68 -35.50
N LEU A 238 -18.80 -4.57 -34.77
CA LEU A 238 -19.48 -5.54 -33.90
C LEU A 238 -19.72 -4.98 -32.50
N THR A 239 -19.08 -3.87 -32.13
CA THR A 239 -19.26 -3.25 -30.80
C THR A 239 -20.68 -2.70 -30.67
N PRO A 240 -21.44 -3.11 -29.64
CA PRO A 240 -22.74 -2.50 -29.35
C PRO A 240 -22.60 -1.01 -29.02
N ASP A 241 -23.59 -0.21 -29.42
CA ASP A 241 -23.65 1.20 -29.03
C ASP A 241 -23.69 1.33 -27.50
N GLY A 242 -22.84 2.19 -26.93
CA GLY A 242 -22.75 2.39 -25.49
C GLY A 242 -21.62 3.33 -25.08
N ASP A 243 -21.51 3.59 -23.78
CA ASP A 243 -20.60 4.60 -23.20
C ASP A 243 -19.13 4.38 -23.56
N ARG A 244 -18.69 3.11 -23.67
CA ARG A 244 -17.31 2.76 -24.04
C ARG A 244 -16.97 3.17 -25.47
N LEU A 245 -17.89 2.98 -26.42
CA LEU A 245 -17.70 3.41 -27.81
C LEU A 245 -17.72 4.94 -27.89
N ALA A 246 -18.62 5.60 -27.14
CA ALA A 246 -18.68 7.06 -27.09
C ALA A 246 -17.37 7.68 -26.55
N ALA A 247 -16.79 7.09 -25.51
CA ALA A 247 -15.48 7.52 -24.99
C ALA A 247 -14.35 7.35 -26.02
N ASP A 248 -14.34 6.24 -26.76
CA ASP A 248 -13.37 6.02 -27.85
C ASP A 248 -13.56 7.04 -29.00
N GLU A 249 -14.79 7.42 -29.32
CA GLU A 249 -15.08 8.48 -30.29
C GLU A 249 -14.63 9.86 -29.80
N ASP A 250 -14.81 10.20 -28.53
CA ASP A 250 -14.30 11.46 -27.98
C ASP A 250 -12.77 11.53 -28.04
N ARG A 251 -12.09 10.41 -27.76
CA ARG A 251 -10.63 10.31 -27.95
C ARG A 251 -10.24 10.53 -29.41
N GLU A 252 -10.97 9.95 -30.36
CA GLU A 252 -10.69 10.14 -31.79
C GLU A 252 -10.86 11.60 -32.22
N ARG A 253 -11.93 12.27 -31.76
CA ARG A 253 -12.15 13.70 -32.01
C ARG A 253 -11.01 14.54 -31.43
N TYR A 254 -10.56 14.18 -30.23
CA TYR A 254 -9.43 14.82 -29.57
C TYR A 254 -8.14 14.66 -30.38
N MET A 255 -7.75 13.43 -30.69
CA MET A 255 -6.51 13.11 -31.41
C MET A 255 -6.46 13.80 -32.78
N TRP A 256 -7.53 13.72 -33.57
CA TRP A 256 -7.59 14.38 -34.87
C TRP A 256 -7.53 15.91 -34.77
N THR A 257 -8.14 16.49 -33.72
CA THR A 257 -8.07 17.93 -33.47
C THR A 257 -6.65 18.36 -33.11
N ARG A 258 -5.98 17.65 -32.19
CA ARG A 258 -4.58 17.92 -31.81
C ARG A 258 -3.61 17.81 -32.97
N MET A 259 -3.74 16.77 -33.81
CA MET A 259 -2.90 16.62 -34.99
C MET A 259 -3.04 17.79 -35.96
N ARG A 260 -4.27 18.25 -36.22
CA ARG A 260 -4.51 19.43 -37.08
C ARG A 260 -3.97 20.72 -36.47
N GLU A 261 -4.17 20.94 -35.18
CA GLU A 261 -3.61 22.11 -34.47
C GLU A 261 -2.08 22.14 -34.61
N HIS A 262 -1.42 20.99 -34.43
CA HIS A 262 0.02 20.86 -34.59
C HIS A 262 0.47 21.13 -36.03
N LEU A 263 -0.17 20.51 -37.02
CA LEU A 263 0.16 20.71 -38.44
C LEU A 263 0.01 22.18 -38.85
N ALA A 264 -1.05 22.84 -38.38
CA ALA A 264 -1.29 24.26 -38.65
C ALA A 264 -0.22 25.17 -38.02
N ALA A 265 0.28 24.82 -36.83
CA ALA A 265 1.31 25.59 -36.13
C ALA A 265 2.73 25.34 -36.67
N GLY A 266 3.08 24.08 -36.97
CA GLY A 266 4.42 23.66 -37.36
C GLY A 266 4.69 23.63 -38.87
N GLY A 267 3.65 23.55 -39.71
CA GLY A 267 3.77 23.53 -41.17
C GLY A 267 4.39 22.25 -41.74
N ALA A 268 4.43 21.16 -40.97
CA ALA A 268 4.92 19.87 -41.44
C ALA A 268 4.04 19.32 -42.58
N ASP A 269 4.66 18.70 -43.59
CA ASP A 269 3.91 18.03 -44.66
C ASP A 269 3.28 16.75 -44.07
N PRO A 270 1.94 16.57 -44.12
CA PRO A 270 1.31 15.34 -43.63
C PRO A 270 1.86 14.05 -44.26
N GLY A 271 2.39 14.12 -45.49
CA GLY A 271 3.01 12.95 -46.15
C GLY A 271 4.31 12.50 -45.46
N ASP A 272 5.03 13.44 -44.83
CA ASP A 272 6.24 13.19 -44.04
C ASP A 272 5.93 12.80 -42.58
N CYS A 273 4.65 12.69 -42.21
CA CYS A 273 4.20 12.41 -40.85
C CYS A 273 3.68 10.96 -40.71
N LEU A 274 3.70 10.43 -39.49
CA LEU A 274 3.16 9.11 -39.16
C LEU A 274 2.27 9.22 -37.92
N TYR A 275 1.03 8.72 -37.99
CA TYR A 275 0.11 8.64 -36.85
C TYR A 275 0.01 7.21 -36.36
N VAL A 276 0.52 6.96 -35.16
CA VAL A 276 0.55 5.66 -34.48
C VAL A 276 -0.60 5.61 -33.48
N CYS A 277 -1.59 4.78 -33.78
CA CYS A 277 -2.77 4.60 -32.93
C CYS A 277 -3.26 3.16 -32.94
N GLY A 278 -4.05 2.82 -31.94
CA GLY A 278 -4.75 1.56 -31.83
C GLY A 278 -5.56 1.27 -33.09
N ALA A 279 -5.52 0.01 -33.57
CA ALA A 279 -6.17 -0.33 -34.82
C ALA A 279 -7.69 -0.06 -34.80
N PHE A 280 -8.32 -0.11 -33.62
CA PHE A 280 -9.71 0.30 -33.42
C PHE A 280 -9.97 1.76 -33.83
N HIS A 281 -9.06 2.68 -33.49
CA HIS A 281 -9.13 4.10 -33.82
C HIS A 281 -8.73 4.40 -35.26
N ALA A 282 -7.92 3.54 -35.89
CA ALA A 282 -7.54 3.68 -37.29
C ALA A 282 -8.75 3.58 -38.26
N ALA A 283 -9.82 2.88 -37.84
CA ALA A 283 -11.08 2.75 -38.57
C ALA A 283 -12.19 3.68 -38.04
N SER A 284 -11.81 4.77 -37.38
CA SER A 284 -12.72 5.76 -36.78
C SER A 284 -13.80 6.26 -37.75
N ARG A 285 -15.00 6.55 -37.22
CA ARG A 285 -16.15 7.08 -37.99
C ARG A 285 -16.57 8.48 -37.60
N VAL A 286 -15.86 9.13 -36.68
CA VAL A 286 -16.17 10.50 -36.29
C VAL A 286 -15.99 11.44 -37.48
N GLU A 287 -16.81 12.50 -37.56
CA GLU A 287 -16.76 13.48 -38.65
C GLU A 287 -15.40 14.21 -38.73
N GLN A 288 -14.67 14.27 -37.62
CA GLN A 288 -13.33 14.86 -37.48
C GLN A 288 -12.22 13.96 -38.03
N PHE A 289 -12.52 12.75 -38.50
CA PHE A 289 -11.51 11.85 -39.06
C PHE A 289 -10.84 12.47 -40.29
N GLY A 290 -9.51 12.36 -40.34
CA GLY A 290 -8.70 12.86 -41.45
C GLY A 290 -8.26 14.32 -41.29
N ILE A 291 -7.15 14.65 -41.96
CA ILE A 291 -6.56 15.99 -41.91
C ILE A 291 -7.36 17.04 -42.70
N GLU A 292 -8.12 16.60 -43.70
CA GLU A 292 -8.94 17.47 -44.56
C GLU A 292 -10.31 17.78 -43.95
N SER A 293 -10.67 17.14 -42.82
CA SER A 293 -11.94 17.39 -42.15
C SER A 293 -11.98 18.81 -41.56
N THR A 294 -13.11 19.48 -41.79
CA THR A 294 -13.42 20.81 -41.24
C THR A 294 -14.46 20.75 -40.11
N ALA A 295 -14.84 19.55 -39.66
CA ALA A 295 -15.81 19.38 -38.59
C ALA A 295 -15.26 19.97 -37.28
N PRO A 296 -15.99 20.88 -36.61
CA PRO A 296 -15.51 21.48 -35.38
C PRO A 296 -15.56 20.47 -34.22
N TYR A 297 -14.62 20.59 -33.29
CA TYR A 297 -14.66 19.91 -32.00
C TYR A 297 -13.92 20.78 -30.97
N THR A 298 -14.54 21.00 -29.82
CA THR A 298 -13.94 21.81 -28.75
C THR A 298 -13.45 20.89 -27.65
N ILE A 299 -12.14 20.86 -27.45
CA ILE A 299 -11.52 20.16 -26.33
C ILE A 299 -11.87 20.90 -25.03
N SER A 300 -12.37 20.18 -24.05
CA SER A 300 -12.66 20.73 -22.72
C SER A 300 -11.37 21.22 -22.04
N PRO A 301 -11.43 22.26 -21.20
CA PRO A 301 -10.27 22.65 -20.41
C PRO A 301 -9.98 21.59 -19.33
N ARG A 302 -8.69 21.44 -18.99
CA ARG A 302 -8.28 20.66 -17.82
C ARG A 302 -8.80 21.30 -16.54
N THR A 303 -8.99 20.48 -15.51
CA THR A 303 -9.28 20.96 -14.16
C THR A 303 -8.07 21.69 -13.56
N GLY A 304 -8.26 22.33 -12.39
CA GLY A 304 -7.17 22.96 -11.64
C GLY A 304 -6.25 21.97 -10.92
N THR A 305 -6.51 20.67 -11.06
CA THR A 305 -5.78 19.58 -10.39
C THR A 305 -4.29 19.62 -10.71
N LYS A 306 -3.46 19.52 -9.68
CA LYS A 306 -2.01 19.50 -9.82
C LYS A 306 -1.51 18.08 -10.04
N TRP A 307 -1.12 17.79 -11.27
CA TRP A 307 -0.54 16.52 -11.68
C TRP A 307 0.97 16.49 -11.46
N LEU A 308 1.45 15.38 -10.93
CA LEU A 308 2.87 15.06 -10.77
C LEU A 308 3.22 13.89 -11.69
N TYR A 309 4.40 13.93 -12.28
CA TYR A 309 4.81 13.05 -13.37
C TYR A 309 6.10 12.32 -13.01
N GLY A 310 6.20 11.02 -13.30
CA GLY A 310 7.40 10.23 -13.04
C GLY A 310 7.43 8.91 -13.80
N LEU A 311 8.55 8.19 -13.68
CA LEU A 311 8.72 6.82 -14.18
C LEU A 311 8.78 5.86 -13.00
N ILE A 312 8.07 4.73 -13.11
CA ILE A 312 8.11 3.65 -12.12
C ILE A 312 8.58 2.33 -12.74
N PRO A 313 9.27 1.46 -11.97
CA PRO A 313 9.52 0.10 -12.39
C PRO A 313 8.22 -0.64 -12.65
N SER A 314 8.15 -1.36 -13.76
CA SER A 314 7.04 -2.24 -14.11
C SER A 314 7.55 -3.66 -14.24
N SER A 315 6.64 -4.63 -14.37
CA SER A 315 6.97 -6.02 -14.65
C SER A 315 5.98 -6.61 -15.63
N HIS A 316 6.36 -7.71 -16.30
CA HIS A 316 5.44 -8.41 -17.21
C HIS A 316 4.16 -8.83 -16.48
N SER A 317 4.29 -9.35 -15.25
CA SER A 317 3.13 -9.73 -14.43
C SER A 317 2.23 -8.54 -14.05
N ALA A 318 2.82 -7.38 -13.75
CA ALA A 318 2.06 -6.17 -13.42
C ALA A 318 1.30 -5.60 -14.63
N ILE A 319 1.90 -5.68 -15.82
CA ILE A 319 1.24 -5.34 -17.09
C ILE A 319 0.07 -6.30 -17.35
N GLU A 320 0.29 -7.61 -17.15
CA GLU A 320 -0.73 -8.61 -17.38
C GLU A 320 -1.95 -8.42 -16.48
N ALA A 321 -1.71 -8.17 -15.20
CA ALA A 321 -2.77 -7.87 -14.23
C ALA A 321 -3.52 -6.56 -14.55
N GLN A 322 -2.80 -5.51 -14.94
CA GLN A 322 -3.39 -4.19 -15.25
C GLN A 322 -4.41 -4.26 -16.39
N PHE A 323 -4.13 -5.09 -17.41
CA PHE A 323 -4.93 -5.17 -18.63
C PHE A 323 -5.79 -6.45 -18.71
N GLY A 324 -5.83 -7.24 -17.63
CA GLY A 324 -6.64 -8.46 -17.57
C GLY A 324 -6.28 -9.50 -18.64
N VAL A 325 -5.03 -9.53 -19.09
CA VAL A 325 -4.54 -10.53 -20.05
C VAL A 325 -4.00 -11.77 -19.32
N ALA A 326 -3.95 -12.90 -20.02
CA ALA A 326 -3.55 -14.16 -19.40
C ALA A 326 -2.10 -14.11 -18.91
N GLN A 327 -1.82 -14.72 -17.76
CA GLN A 327 -0.49 -14.74 -17.16
C GLN A 327 0.55 -15.34 -18.12
N GLY A 328 1.70 -14.68 -18.22
CA GLY A 328 2.80 -15.01 -19.12
C GLY A 328 2.66 -14.49 -20.55
N SER A 329 1.52 -13.88 -20.94
CA SER A 329 1.31 -13.38 -22.30
C SER A 329 2.34 -12.32 -22.72
N VAL A 330 2.71 -11.41 -21.82
CA VAL A 330 3.69 -10.35 -22.12
C VAL A 330 5.10 -10.95 -22.23
N SER A 331 5.42 -11.95 -21.41
CA SER A 331 6.66 -12.71 -21.50
C SER A 331 6.77 -13.50 -22.80
N ILE A 332 5.69 -14.15 -23.23
CA ILE A 332 5.61 -14.86 -24.50
C ILE A 332 5.79 -13.87 -25.66
N ALA A 333 5.10 -12.73 -25.65
CA ALA A 333 5.26 -11.68 -26.66
C ALA A 333 6.73 -11.21 -26.74
N ALA A 334 7.39 -10.97 -25.61
CA ALA A 334 8.79 -10.60 -25.58
C ALA A 334 9.73 -11.68 -26.17
N ALA A 335 9.45 -12.96 -25.91
CA ALA A 335 10.21 -14.07 -26.49
C ALA A 335 9.97 -14.19 -28.01
N THR A 336 8.72 -14.10 -28.46
CA THR A 336 8.31 -14.09 -29.87
C THR A 336 8.99 -12.96 -30.63
N TRP A 337 9.00 -11.76 -30.05
CA TRP A 337 9.74 -10.60 -30.57
C TRP A 337 11.22 -10.90 -30.77
N ALA A 338 11.91 -11.42 -29.74
CA ALA A 338 13.35 -11.71 -29.82
C ALA A 338 13.68 -12.74 -30.92
N LYS A 339 12.85 -13.78 -31.07
CA LYS A 339 12.98 -14.77 -32.15
C LYS A 339 12.73 -14.14 -33.52
N ALA A 340 11.67 -13.36 -33.65
CA ALA A 340 11.29 -12.75 -34.92
C ALA A 340 12.33 -11.73 -35.40
N VAL A 341 12.90 -10.92 -34.51
CA VAL A 341 14.02 -10.02 -34.81
C VAL A 341 15.22 -10.81 -35.35
N THR A 342 15.58 -11.91 -34.69
CA THR A 342 16.69 -12.78 -35.13
C THR A 342 16.42 -13.40 -36.49
N ARG A 343 15.22 -13.95 -36.69
CA ARG A 343 14.78 -14.61 -37.94
C ARG A 343 14.75 -13.64 -39.12
N THR A 344 14.21 -12.44 -38.90
CA THR A 344 14.02 -11.41 -39.95
C THR A 344 15.27 -10.56 -40.17
N LYS A 345 16.27 -10.65 -39.29
CA LYS A 345 17.50 -9.83 -39.30
C LYS A 345 17.20 -8.32 -39.28
N LEU A 346 16.03 -7.93 -38.76
CA LEU A 346 15.72 -6.53 -38.52
C LEU A 346 16.58 -6.01 -37.36
N ALA A 347 16.97 -4.74 -37.44
CA ALA A 347 17.62 -4.06 -36.34
C ALA A 347 16.57 -3.21 -35.60
N PRO A 348 16.20 -3.55 -34.36
CA PRO A 348 15.32 -2.71 -33.55
C PRO A 348 15.93 -1.34 -33.28
N PHE A 349 15.06 -0.36 -33.03
CA PHE A 349 15.47 0.92 -32.46
C PHE A 349 15.61 0.79 -30.95
N GLN A 350 16.67 1.39 -30.41
CA GLN A 350 16.99 1.38 -28.98
C GLN A 350 17.56 2.74 -28.58
N LEU A 351 17.23 3.22 -27.40
CA LEU A 351 17.74 4.49 -26.87
C LEU A 351 19.20 4.37 -26.47
N ALA A 352 20.01 5.37 -26.82
CA ALA A 352 21.41 5.44 -26.42
C ALA A 352 21.52 5.67 -24.90
N GLY A 353 22.36 4.88 -24.23
CA GLY A 353 22.59 4.97 -22.78
C GLY A 353 21.88 3.90 -21.95
N GLN A 354 20.92 3.17 -22.52
CA GLN A 354 20.27 2.06 -21.81
C GLN A 354 21.27 0.92 -21.51
N LYS A 355 21.29 0.44 -20.26
CA LYS A 355 22.14 -0.68 -19.82
C LYS A 355 21.85 -1.92 -20.67
N GLY A 356 22.81 -2.32 -21.51
CA GLY A 356 22.73 -3.48 -22.39
C GLY A 356 22.57 -3.16 -23.89
N ALA A 357 22.32 -1.90 -24.26
CA ALA A 357 22.24 -1.49 -25.66
C ALA A 357 23.64 -1.45 -26.31
N ARG A 358 23.77 -1.97 -27.53
CA ARG A 358 25.02 -1.88 -28.31
C ARG A 358 25.13 -0.49 -28.95
N LYS A 359 26.30 0.13 -28.77
CA LYS A 359 26.64 1.46 -29.31
C LYS A 359 26.85 1.41 -30.83
N ARG A 360 25.80 1.60 -31.63
CA ARG A 360 25.92 2.11 -33.02
C ARG A 360 24.56 2.51 -33.61
N ALA A 361 24.39 3.81 -33.85
CA ALA A 361 23.40 4.28 -34.81
C ALA A 361 23.86 3.81 -36.20
N ALA A 362 23.21 2.79 -36.75
CA ALA A 362 23.41 2.42 -38.15
C ALA A 362 22.77 3.50 -39.03
N LYS A 363 23.52 4.02 -40.01
CA LYS A 363 22.97 4.96 -41.00
C LYS A 363 21.78 4.29 -41.70
N LEU A 364 20.61 4.94 -41.66
CA LEU A 364 19.43 4.47 -42.35
C LEU A 364 19.64 4.49 -43.87
N PRO A 365 19.03 3.54 -44.62
CA PRO A 365 18.98 3.62 -46.09
C PRO A 365 18.26 4.92 -46.53
N PRO A 366 18.32 5.34 -47.80
CA PRO A 366 17.47 6.44 -48.26
C PRO A 366 15.98 6.07 -48.11
N PRO A 367 15.10 7.05 -47.82
CA PRO A 367 13.67 6.79 -47.71
C PRO A 367 13.11 6.25 -49.02
N LYS A 368 12.20 5.29 -48.91
CA LYS A 368 11.48 4.73 -50.06
C LYS A 368 10.33 5.68 -50.41
N ALA A 369 10.13 5.94 -51.71
CA ALA A 369 8.99 6.73 -52.16
C ALA A 369 7.67 6.01 -51.83
N ASP A 370 6.65 6.77 -51.43
CA ASP A 370 5.33 6.22 -51.19
C ASP A 370 4.72 5.75 -52.52
N GLU A 371 4.40 4.45 -52.59
CA GLU A 371 3.69 3.84 -53.70
C GLU A 371 2.18 3.98 -53.50
N ALA A 372 1.41 4.04 -54.59
CA ALA A 372 -0.04 4.08 -54.50
C ALA A 372 -0.56 2.80 -53.80
N PRO A 373 -1.56 2.89 -52.91
CA PRO A 373 -2.06 1.72 -52.20
C PRO A 373 -2.61 0.68 -53.17
N ALA A 374 -2.08 -0.54 -53.09
CA ALA A 374 -2.56 -1.69 -53.86
C ALA A 374 -3.28 -2.68 -52.95
N ASP A 375 -4.24 -3.42 -53.50
CA ASP A 375 -4.97 -4.45 -52.75
C ASP A 375 -4.05 -5.65 -52.44
N ARG A 376 -3.65 -5.77 -51.16
CA ARG A 376 -2.97 -6.94 -50.60
C ARG A 376 -3.95 -7.83 -49.84
N LEU A 377 -5.07 -7.25 -49.41
CA LEU A 377 -6.05 -7.87 -48.55
C LEU A 377 -6.74 -9.06 -49.22
N THR A 378 -7.11 -8.95 -50.49
CA THR A 378 -7.74 -10.06 -51.24
C THR A 378 -6.83 -11.29 -51.28
N GLY A 379 -5.54 -11.09 -51.57
CA GLY A 379 -4.56 -12.18 -51.58
C GLY A 379 -4.28 -12.76 -50.18
N PHE A 380 -4.38 -11.93 -49.14
CA PHE A 380 -4.22 -12.37 -47.76
C PHE A 380 -5.41 -13.21 -47.28
N LEU A 381 -6.65 -12.78 -47.55
CA LEU A 381 -7.88 -13.44 -47.10
C LEU A 381 -8.21 -14.72 -47.87
N SER A 382 -7.70 -14.88 -49.10
CA SER A 382 -7.98 -16.04 -49.95
C SER A 382 -7.12 -17.28 -49.64
N ARG A 383 -6.20 -17.19 -48.68
CA ARG A 383 -5.32 -18.30 -48.28
C ARG A 383 -5.47 -18.62 -46.79
N PRO A 384 -5.27 -19.88 -46.39
CA PRO A 384 -5.19 -20.20 -44.96
C PRO A 384 -4.01 -19.48 -44.31
N PRO A 385 -4.08 -19.15 -43.01
CA PRO A 385 -3.00 -18.50 -42.29
C PRO A 385 -1.73 -19.35 -42.33
N ALA A 386 -0.59 -18.71 -42.63
CA ALA A 386 0.71 -19.34 -42.59
C ALA A 386 1.20 -19.40 -41.14
N LEU A 387 1.06 -20.56 -40.50
CA LEU A 387 1.50 -20.79 -39.13
C LEU A 387 2.97 -21.24 -39.10
N ASP A 388 3.67 -20.85 -38.04
CA ASP A 388 5.05 -21.28 -37.82
C ASP A 388 5.11 -22.79 -37.53
N ALA A 389 6.16 -23.46 -38.01
CA ALA A 389 6.43 -24.86 -37.71
C ALA A 389 6.70 -25.08 -36.21
N LEU A 390 6.61 -26.34 -35.76
CA LEU A 390 6.97 -26.72 -34.39
C LEU A 390 8.44 -26.38 -34.09
N ASP A 391 8.66 -25.57 -33.06
CA ASP A 391 9.98 -25.36 -32.47
C ASP A 391 10.26 -26.47 -31.44
N GLU A 392 10.77 -27.60 -31.92
CA GLU A 392 11.06 -28.76 -31.08
C GLU A 392 12.06 -28.44 -29.97
N ALA A 393 13.04 -27.57 -30.25
CA ALA A 393 14.06 -27.20 -29.28
C ALA A 393 13.48 -26.39 -28.11
N GLU A 394 12.56 -25.46 -28.39
CA GLU A 394 11.83 -24.73 -27.37
C GLU A 394 10.98 -25.65 -26.50
N LEU A 395 10.17 -26.51 -27.13
CA LEU A 395 9.29 -27.41 -26.39
C LEU A 395 10.09 -28.39 -25.53
N LEU A 396 11.20 -28.93 -26.03
CA LEU A 396 12.12 -29.75 -25.25
C LEU A 396 12.72 -28.99 -24.07
N GLY A 397 13.11 -27.72 -24.28
CA GLY A 397 13.58 -26.84 -23.21
C GLY A 397 12.56 -26.69 -22.10
N TRP A 398 11.31 -26.37 -22.45
CA TRP A 398 10.21 -26.27 -21.48
C TRP A 398 9.98 -27.58 -20.73
N CYS A 399 10.00 -28.73 -21.41
CA CYS A 399 9.81 -30.05 -20.80
C CYS A 399 10.92 -30.38 -19.78
N VAL A 400 12.17 -30.06 -20.10
CA VAL A 400 13.30 -30.27 -19.17
C VAL A 400 13.18 -29.36 -17.95
N ASP A 401 12.84 -28.09 -18.16
CA ASP A 401 12.81 -27.11 -17.09
C ASP A 401 11.59 -27.26 -16.17
N ILE A 402 10.42 -27.67 -16.69
CA ILE A 402 9.27 -27.97 -15.82
C ILE A 402 9.55 -29.16 -14.91
N VAL A 403 10.21 -30.22 -15.40
CA VAL A 403 10.59 -31.36 -14.56
C VAL A 403 11.59 -30.96 -13.49
N ARG A 404 12.58 -30.11 -13.82
CA ARG A 404 13.52 -29.56 -12.83
C ARG A 404 12.79 -28.73 -11.78
N LEU A 405 11.85 -27.89 -12.20
CA LEU A 405 11.09 -27.01 -11.31
C LEU A 405 10.13 -27.81 -10.41
N ALA A 406 9.48 -28.84 -10.95
CA ALA A 406 8.62 -29.77 -10.24
C ALA A 406 9.40 -30.52 -9.15
N ARG A 407 10.58 -31.07 -9.46
CA ARG A 407 11.46 -31.72 -8.46
C ARG A 407 11.82 -30.79 -7.30
N ARG A 408 12.15 -29.52 -7.58
CA ARG A 408 12.46 -28.53 -6.54
C ARG A 408 11.27 -28.21 -5.64
N ASN A 409 10.04 -28.42 -6.14
CA ASN A 409 8.80 -28.22 -5.40
C ASN A 409 8.24 -29.52 -4.80
N GLY A 410 9.02 -30.60 -4.76
CA GLY A 410 8.67 -31.85 -4.09
C GLY A 410 7.88 -32.85 -4.92
N TYR A 411 7.63 -32.58 -6.20
CA TYR A 411 7.00 -33.54 -7.10
C TYR A 411 7.98 -34.65 -7.50
N LEU A 412 7.49 -35.89 -7.57
CA LEU A 412 8.21 -37.04 -8.10
C LEU A 412 8.21 -37.01 -9.64
N ALA A 413 8.99 -36.08 -10.21
CA ALA A 413 9.15 -35.93 -11.65
C ALA A 413 10.49 -36.52 -12.12
N SER A 414 10.50 -37.14 -13.30
CA SER A 414 11.61 -37.88 -13.91
C SER A 414 11.82 -37.42 -15.36
N THR A 415 12.89 -37.90 -16.02
CA THR A 415 13.07 -37.64 -17.46
C THR A 415 11.96 -38.28 -18.30
N ALA A 416 11.36 -39.38 -17.83
CA ALA A 416 10.22 -39.99 -18.51
C ALA A 416 9.01 -39.06 -18.52
N ASP A 417 8.79 -38.28 -17.45
CA ASP A 417 7.71 -37.29 -17.42
C ASP A 417 8.00 -36.14 -18.40
N ALA A 418 9.26 -35.74 -18.62
CA ALA A 418 9.58 -34.74 -19.65
C ALA A 418 9.23 -35.24 -21.07
N ILE A 419 9.50 -36.52 -21.38
CA ILE A 419 9.14 -37.14 -22.66
C ILE A 419 7.61 -37.20 -22.78
N ALA A 420 6.92 -37.63 -21.72
CA ALA A 420 5.46 -37.69 -21.70
C ALA A 420 4.83 -36.31 -21.91
N VAL A 421 5.35 -35.26 -21.26
CA VAL A 421 4.87 -33.88 -21.47
C VAL A 421 5.10 -33.43 -22.91
N PHE A 422 6.26 -33.73 -23.50
CA PHE A 422 6.56 -33.38 -24.89
C PHE A 422 5.56 -34.03 -25.86
N GLU A 423 5.39 -35.35 -25.78
CA GLU A 423 4.47 -36.11 -26.63
C GLU A 423 3.01 -35.70 -26.40
N THR A 424 2.61 -35.52 -25.15
CA THR A 424 1.25 -35.11 -24.78
C THR A 424 0.95 -33.70 -25.27
N SER A 425 1.91 -32.78 -25.24
CA SER A 425 1.73 -31.42 -25.79
C SER A 425 1.39 -31.47 -27.28
N ILE A 426 2.14 -32.28 -28.04
CA ILE A 426 1.90 -32.49 -29.49
C ILE A 426 0.55 -33.15 -29.74
N LEU A 427 0.19 -34.16 -28.93
CA LEU A 427 -1.09 -34.85 -29.04
C LEU A 427 -2.26 -33.91 -28.76
N LEU A 428 -2.20 -33.11 -27.69
CA LEU A 428 -3.22 -32.12 -27.33
C LEU A 428 -3.40 -31.08 -28.43
N ALA A 429 -2.29 -30.58 -28.98
CA ALA A 429 -2.31 -29.67 -30.12
C ALA A 429 -3.03 -30.30 -31.33
N GLY A 430 -2.68 -31.55 -31.67
CA GLY A 430 -3.31 -32.30 -32.76
C GLY A 430 -4.81 -32.53 -32.54
N MET A 431 -5.24 -32.89 -31.34
CA MET A 431 -6.66 -33.02 -30.98
C MET A 431 -7.43 -31.69 -31.14
N ARG A 432 -6.74 -30.57 -30.91
CA ARG A 432 -7.26 -29.21 -31.10
C ARG A 432 -7.13 -28.73 -32.54
N ASN A 433 -6.73 -29.59 -33.47
CA ASN A 433 -6.51 -29.30 -34.89
C ASN A 433 -5.45 -28.20 -35.13
N ARG A 434 -4.38 -28.24 -34.34
CA ARG A 434 -3.24 -27.32 -34.43
C ARG A 434 -1.99 -28.04 -34.91
N ALA A 435 -1.19 -27.31 -35.69
CA ALA A 435 0.07 -27.82 -36.23
C ALA A 435 1.20 -27.87 -35.17
N ARG A 436 1.07 -27.13 -34.07
CA ARG A 436 2.05 -27.07 -32.98
C ARG A 436 1.37 -26.81 -31.62
N PRO A 437 1.99 -27.19 -30.51
CA PRO A 437 1.52 -26.84 -29.17
C PRO A 437 1.67 -25.36 -28.87
N THR A 438 0.67 -24.80 -28.18
CA THR A 438 0.76 -23.50 -27.51
C THR A 438 1.35 -23.67 -26.10
N PRO A 439 1.77 -22.57 -25.44
CA PRO A 439 2.12 -22.58 -24.01
C PRO A 439 1.03 -23.22 -23.12
N TYR A 440 -0.24 -23.14 -23.52
CA TYR A 440 -1.37 -23.72 -22.80
C TYR A 440 -1.54 -25.23 -23.05
N ASP A 441 -1.26 -25.73 -24.27
CA ASP A 441 -1.13 -27.17 -24.52
C ASP A 441 -0.04 -27.78 -23.64
N PHE A 442 1.10 -27.08 -23.56
CA PHE A 442 2.22 -27.49 -22.73
C PHE A 442 1.85 -27.49 -21.24
N GLN A 443 1.16 -26.47 -20.74
CA GLN A 443 0.68 -26.44 -19.36
C GLN A 443 -0.27 -27.61 -19.07
N ASP A 444 -1.23 -27.88 -19.95
CA ASP A 444 -2.16 -29.00 -19.80
C ASP A 444 -1.42 -30.34 -19.79
N ALA A 445 -0.46 -30.53 -20.70
CA ALA A 445 0.37 -31.72 -20.74
C ALA A 445 1.21 -31.87 -19.45
N ALA A 446 1.80 -30.78 -18.96
CA ALA A 446 2.59 -30.76 -17.74
C ALA A 446 1.76 -31.14 -16.50
N VAL A 447 0.59 -30.52 -16.32
CA VAL A 447 -0.33 -30.88 -15.23
C VAL A 447 -0.73 -32.34 -15.35
N THR A 448 -1.13 -32.79 -16.54
CA THR A 448 -1.57 -34.18 -16.77
C THR A 448 -0.48 -35.22 -16.47
N CYS A 449 0.77 -34.95 -16.86
CA CYS A 449 1.85 -35.93 -16.73
C CYS A 449 2.54 -35.91 -15.35
N ILE A 450 2.62 -34.73 -14.71
CA ILE A 450 3.43 -34.52 -13.49
C ILE A 450 2.56 -34.51 -12.24
N GLU A 451 1.38 -33.90 -12.28
CA GLU A 451 0.54 -33.67 -11.10
C GLU A 451 -0.36 -34.87 -10.79
N LYS A 452 0.23 -35.90 -10.16
CA LYS A 452 -0.49 -37.11 -9.73
C LYS A 452 -1.26 -36.89 -8.42
N ASP A 453 -0.65 -36.14 -7.50
CA ASP A 453 -1.18 -35.70 -6.21
C ASP A 453 -0.68 -34.28 -5.91
N VAL A 454 -1.46 -33.50 -5.17
CA VAL A 454 -1.05 -32.17 -4.70
C VAL A 454 -0.05 -32.31 -3.55
N VAL A 455 1.07 -31.60 -3.61
CA VAL A 455 2.06 -31.56 -2.53
C VAL A 455 1.67 -30.47 -1.52
N PRO A 456 1.30 -30.80 -0.26
CA PRO A 456 0.85 -29.81 0.71
C PRO A 456 1.90 -28.72 0.97
N GLY A 457 1.47 -27.45 0.93
CA GLY A 457 2.33 -26.30 1.18
C GLY A 457 3.31 -25.96 0.05
N ARG A 458 3.18 -26.60 -1.13
CA ARG A 458 3.98 -26.30 -2.33
C ARG A 458 3.08 -25.79 -3.45
N ARG A 459 3.70 -25.16 -4.46
CA ARG A 459 3.01 -24.62 -5.64
C ARG A 459 2.62 -25.77 -6.56
N ASP A 460 1.40 -25.73 -7.11
CA ASP A 460 0.91 -26.71 -8.08
C ASP A 460 1.66 -26.63 -9.42
N VAL A 461 1.56 -27.67 -10.26
CA VAL A 461 2.30 -27.72 -11.53
C VAL A 461 1.84 -26.61 -12.46
N ARG A 462 0.56 -26.23 -12.41
CA ARG A 462 0.01 -25.07 -13.15
C ARG A 462 0.80 -23.80 -12.83
N ARG A 463 0.99 -23.47 -11.55
CA ARG A 463 1.75 -22.31 -11.10
C ARG A 463 3.23 -22.41 -11.46
N LEU A 464 3.79 -23.62 -11.48
CA LEU A 464 5.16 -23.85 -11.97
C LEU A 464 5.28 -23.57 -13.47
N CYS A 465 4.30 -23.97 -14.29
CA CYS A 465 4.24 -23.62 -15.71
C CYS A 465 4.12 -22.11 -15.92
N GLU A 466 3.30 -21.41 -15.13
CA GLU A 466 3.19 -19.94 -15.18
C GLU A 466 4.53 -19.26 -14.88
N ILE A 467 5.26 -19.73 -13.87
CA ILE A 467 6.60 -19.23 -13.55
C ILE A 467 7.59 -19.51 -14.69
N LEU A 468 7.51 -20.70 -15.29
CA LEU A 468 8.40 -21.13 -16.36
C LEU A 468 8.19 -20.33 -17.64
N LEU A 469 6.94 -20.25 -18.11
CA LEU A 469 6.56 -19.62 -19.36
C LEU A 469 6.51 -18.09 -19.22
N GLY A 470 6.14 -17.62 -18.04
CA GLY A 470 5.89 -16.22 -17.75
C GLY A 470 7.03 -15.48 -17.06
N GLY A 471 8.11 -16.14 -16.63
CA GLY A 471 9.24 -15.60 -15.86
C GLY A 471 9.26 -14.08 -15.70
N ASP A 472 8.83 -13.58 -14.53
CA ASP A 472 8.51 -12.16 -14.38
C ASP A 472 9.76 -11.28 -14.54
N ARG A 473 9.80 -10.53 -15.64
CA ARG A 473 10.87 -9.58 -15.91
C ARG A 473 10.45 -8.23 -15.37
N VAL A 474 11.21 -7.75 -14.38
CA VAL A 474 11.01 -6.43 -13.79
C VAL A 474 12.02 -5.45 -14.38
N GLY A 475 11.54 -4.29 -14.80
CA GLY A 475 12.42 -3.21 -15.23
C GLY A 475 13.02 -2.44 -14.06
N GLU A 476 13.83 -1.46 -14.41
CA GLU A 476 14.58 -0.62 -13.46
C GLU A 476 14.50 0.84 -13.93
N VAL A 477 14.22 1.75 -13.00
CA VAL A 477 14.33 3.18 -13.24
C VAL A 477 15.70 3.64 -12.76
N GLY A 478 16.49 4.22 -13.66
CA GLY A 478 17.81 4.73 -13.32
C GLY A 478 17.72 5.94 -12.41
N TYR A 479 18.80 6.18 -11.67
CA TYR A 479 18.90 7.26 -10.69
C TYR A 479 18.54 8.63 -11.29
N ASP A 480 19.00 8.94 -12.51
CA ASP A 480 18.75 10.23 -13.15
C ASP A 480 17.27 10.50 -13.47
N ALA A 481 16.50 9.43 -13.68
CA ALA A 481 15.06 9.47 -13.95
C ALA A 481 14.19 9.41 -12.68
N LEU A 482 14.79 9.31 -11.49
CA LEU A 482 14.04 9.31 -10.24
C LEU A 482 13.50 10.71 -9.91
N PRO A 483 12.31 10.80 -9.28
CA PRO A 483 11.83 12.05 -8.71
C PRO A 483 12.83 12.68 -7.72
N PRO A 484 12.86 14.02 -7.58
CA PRO A 484 13.80 14.71 -6.69
C PRO A 484 13.85 14.17 -5.24
N LEU A 485 12.69 13.90 -4.64
CA LEU A 485 12.62 13.34 -3.28
C LEU A 485 13.24 11.94 -3.21
N ALA A 486 12.94 11.08 -4.19
CA ALA A 486 13.51 9.74 -4.24
C ALA A 486 15.04 9.79 -4.40
N ARG A 487 15.57 10.66 -5.28
CA ARG A 487 17.02 10.89 -5.39
C ARG A 487 17.63 11.36 -4.07
N ASN A 488 16.98 12.31 -3.40
CA ASN A 488 17.43 12.84 -2.11
C ASN A 488 17.57 11.74 -1.04
N VAL A 489 16.66 10.75 -1.03
CA VAL A 489 16.76 9.58 -0.14
C VAL A 489 18.03 8.79 -0.42
N TYR A 490 18.29 8.42 -1.68
CA TYR A 490 19.49 7.66 -2.05
C TYR A 490 20.78 8.45 -1.75
N ASP A 491 20.80 9.76 -2.00
CA ASP A 491 21.97 10.61 -1.75
C ASP A 491 22.31 10.72 -0.26
N ARG A 492 21.29 10.91 0.58
CA ARG A 492 21.47 11.01 2.04
C ARG A 492 21.89 9.70 2.69
N LEU A 493 21.59 8.56 2.06
CA LEU A 493 21.99 7.24 2.53
C LEU A 493 23.29 6.72 1.89
N ALA A 494 23.84 7.42 0.90
CA ALA A 494 25.12 7.07 0.27
C ALA A 494 26.29 6.85 1.27
N PRO A 495 26.39 7.58 2.39
CA PRO A 495 27.45 7.33 3.39
C PRO A 495 27.44 5.92 4.00
N LEU A 496 26.33 5.17 3.93
CA LEU A 496 26.27 3.78 4.38
C LEU A 496 27.14 2.84 3.53
N GLY A 497 27.56 3.26 2.33
CA GLY A 497 28.39 2.45 1.43
C GLY A 497 27.69 1.20 0.88
N LEU A 498 26.35 1.19 0.90
CA LEU A 498 25.52 0.08 0.44
C LEU A 498 24.97 0.33 -0.97
N ASP A 499 24.79 -0.74 -1.74
CA ASP A 499 24.10 -0.68 -3.03
C ASP A 499 22.59 -0.83 -2.82
N LEU A 500 21.95 0.28 -2.46
CA LEU A 500 20.52 0.35 -2.13
C LEU A 500 19.60 0.16 -3.34
N GLY A 501 20.14 0.16 -4.57
CA GLY A 501 19.39 -0.12 -5.79
C GLY A 501 19.10 -1.61 -6.01
N LYS A 502 19.80 -2.51 -5.29
CA LYS A 502 19.56 -3.95 -5.40
C LYS A 502 18.22 -4.36 -4.80
N ARG A 503 17.53 -5.30 -5.46
CA ARG A 503 16.29 -5.91 -4.95
C ARG A 503 16.51 -6.80 -3.72
N THR A 504 17.74 -7.26 -3.49
CA THR A 504 18.11 -8.07 -2.32
C THR A 504 18.23 -7.21 -1.07
N ILE A 505 17.82 -7.74 0.09
CA ILE A 505 17.98 -7.07 1.38
C ILE A 505 19.45 -6.70 1.59
N GLN A 506 19.72 -5.43 1.86
CA GLN A 506 21.03 -4.91 2.26
C GLN A 506 21.05 -4.72 3.77
N ARG A 507 22.08 -5.23 4.44
CA ARG A 507 22.22 -5.06 5.88
C ARG A 507 23.11 -3.86 6.18
N ALA A 508 22.57 -2.87 6.91
CA ALA A 508 23.33 -1.73 7.41
C ALA A 508 23.70 -1.93 8.88
N LEU A 509 24.93 -1.58 9.22
CA LEU A 509 25.41 -1.45 10.60
C LEU A 509 25.79 0.00 10.81
N VAL A 510 25.12 0.66 11.75
CA VAL A 510 25.32 2.07 12.06
C VAL A 510 25.87 2.16 13.47
N ASP A 511 27.14 2.53 13.60
CA ASP A 511 27.78 2.81 14.89
C ASP A 511 27.95 4.33 15.03
N LEU A 512 27.04 4.96 15.78
CA LEU A 512 27.01 6.42 15.95
C LEU A 512 28.14 6.92 16.87
N GLY A 513 28.70 6.04 17.72
CA GLY A 513 29.84 6.38 18.57
C GLY A 513 31.15 6.39 17.79
N ALA A 514 31.37 5.39 16.94
CA ALA A 514 32.56 5.28 16.11
C ALA A 514 32.50 6.17 14.86
N GLN A 515 31.31 6.39 14.29
CA GLN A 515 31.11 7.16 13.05
C GLN A 515 29.97 8.19 13.20
N PRO A 516 30.22 9.34 13.86
CA PRO A 516 29.20 10.38 14.05
C PRO A 516 28.60 10.93 12.75
N GLY A 517 29.31 10.81 11.61
CA GLY A 517 28.83 11.20 10.30
C GLY A 517 27.62 10.40 9.78
N LEU A 518 27.29 9.26 10.41
CA LEU A 518 26.12 8.44 10.05
C LEU A 518 24.82 8.87 10.77
N VAL A 519 24.88 9.85 11.67
CA VAL A 519 23.70 10.40 12.37
C VAL A 519 22.58 10.79 11.40
N PRO A 520 22.84 11.55 10.30
CA PRO A 520 21.79 11.89 9.34
C PRO A 520 21.18 10.68 8.61
N CYS A 521 21.96 9.60 8.42
CA CYS A 521 21.46 8.36 7.82
C CYS A 521 20.51 7.65 8.79
N SER A 522 20.89 7.54 10.07
CA SER A 522 20.03 6.99 11.12
C SER A 522 18.71 7.78 11.22
N ASP A 523 18.77 9.11 11.23
CA ASP A 523 17.57 9.96 11.28
C ASP A 523 16.64 9.71 10.09
N LEU A 524 17.20 9.62 8.88
CA LEU A 524 16.43 9.31 7.69
C LEU A 524 15.83 7.90 7.72
N LEU A 525 16.56 6.87 8.16
CA LEU A 525 16.05 5.51 8.26
C LEU A 525 14.85 5.40 9.22
N TRP A 526 14.88 6.12 10.35
CA TRP A 526 13.76 6.15 11.28
C TRP A 526 12.52 6.85 10.69
N MET A 527 12.69 7.93 9.92
CA MET A 527 11.59 8.55 9.17
C MET A 527 11.04 7.62 8.08
N LEU A 528 11.91 6.97 7.31
CA LEU A 528 11.51 6.05 6.25
C LEU A 528 10.82 4.80 6.81
N ARG A 529 11.22 4.31 7.99
CA ARG A 529 10.50 3.25 8.71
C ARG A 529 9.06 3.64 9.01
N TYR A 530 8.80 4.91 9.31
CA TYR A 530 7.44 5.40 9.54
C TYR A 530 6.64 5.53 8.24
N LEU A 531 7.30 5.94 7.15
CA LEU A 531 6.63 6.30 5.89
C LEU A 531 6.42 5.13 4.92
N LEU A 532 7.29 4.12 4.96
CA LEU A 532 7.33 2.98 4.04
C LEU A 532 6.75 1.71 4.68
N PRO A 533 6.43 0.67 3.87
CA PRO A 533 6.03 -0.64 4.39
C PRO A 533 7.04 -1.25 5.37
N ASP A 534 6.56 -2.05 6.33
CA ASP A 534 7.37 -2.63 7.43
C ASP A 534 8.59 -3.44 6.96
N ASP A 535 8.55 -4.02 5.76
CA ASP A 535 9.65 -4.80 5.18
C ASP A 535 10.65 -3.98 4.35
N ALA A 536 10.37 -2.70 4.09
CA ALA A 536 11.26 -1.80 3.36
C ALA A 536 12.45 -1.33 4.21
N VAL A 537 12.19 -0.98 5.47
CA VAL A 537 13.20 -0.48 6.43
C VAL A 537 12.96 -1.12 7.79
N ARG A 538 13.62 -2.25 8.03
CA ARG A 538 13.40 -3.04 9.24
C ARG A 538 14.56 -2.93 10.22
N PRO A 539 14.35 -2.44 11.46
CA PRO A 539 15.37 -2.51 12.50
C PRO A 539 15.51 -3.95 13.01
N ILE A 540 16.74 -4.45 13.06
CA ILE A 540 17.13 -5.70 13.72
C ILE A 540 17.60 -5.40 15.16
N MET A 541 18.38 -4.34 15.31
CA MET A 541 18.91 -3.85 16.57
C MET A 541 18.82 -2.33 16.59
N GLY A 542 18.49 -1.77 17.74
CA GLY A 542 18.33 -0.33 17.91
C GLY A 542 16.86 0.04 18.09
N GLU A 543 16.65 0.98 19.01
CA GLU A 543 15.36 1.58 19.31
C GLU A 543 15.52 3.11 19.37
N ARG A 544 14.42 3.80 19.03
CA ARG A 544 14.29 5.25 19.14
C ARG A 544 13.08 5.57 19.99
N ARG A 545 13.34 6.13 21.18
CA ARG A 545 12.32 6.53 22.16
C ARG A 545 12.61 7.94 22.64
N LEU A 546 11.64 8.57 23.31
CA LEU A 546 11.80 9.94 23.80
C LEU A 546 12.98 10.01 24.78
N GLY A 547 13.97 10.84 24.47
CA GLY A 547 15.19 10.99 25.29
C GLY A 547 16.20 9.84 25.19
N GLU A 548 15.89 8.76 24.44
CA GLU A 548 16.76 7.60 24.30
C GLU A 548 17.09 7.35 22.82
N ARG A 549 18.38 7.41 22.49
CA ARG A 549 18.91 7.07 21.16
C ARG A 549 19.90 5.92 21.28
N SER A 550 19.74 4.92 20.42
CA SER A 550 20.67 3.80 20.34
C SER A 550 22.03 4.26 19.82
N ILE A 551 23.12 3.81 20.47
CA ILE A 551 24.50 4.12 20.05
C ILE A 551 24.87 3.28 18.82
N GLN A 552 24.34 2.06 18.73
CA GLN A 552 24.50 1.15 17.61
C GLN A 552 23.14 0.68 17.10
N GLU A 553 22.99 0.65 15.78
CA GLU A 553 21.79 0.20 15.10
C GLU A 553 22.14 -0.81 14.00
N SER A 554 21.27 -1.78 13.77
CA SER A 554 21.36 -2.72 12.65
C SER A 554 20.04 -2.77 11.91
N TRP A 555 20.11 -2.68 10.58
CA TRP A 555 18.95 -2.56 9.70
C TRP A 555 19.01 -3.56 8.56
N ASP A 556 17.85 -4.10 8.21
CA ASP A 556 17.62 -4.77 6.92
C ASP A 556 16.86 -3.78 6.00
N LEU A 557 17.48 -3.43 4.87
CA LEU A 557 17.02 -2.41 3.92
C LEU A 557 16.67 -3.04 2.58
N ALA A 558 15.44 -2.83 2.11
CA ALA A 558 14.92 -3.42 0.86
C ALA A 558 14.47 -2.36 -0.16
N PHE A 559 15.15 -1.21 -0.24
CA PHE A 559 14.74 -0.09 -1.10
C PHE A 559 14.60 -0.44 -2.58
N GLY A 560 15.47 -1.28 -3.16
CA GLY A 560 15.32 -1.71 -4.55
C GLY A 560 14.07 -2.55 -4.80
N LYS A 561 13.53 -3.26 -3.79
CA LYS A 561 12.23 -3.96 -3.87
C LYS A 561 11.07 -2.98 -3.72
N HIS A 562 11.20 -1.97 -2.85
CA HIS A 562 10.17 -0.98 -2.52
C HIS A 562 10.39 0.38 -3.20
N GLN A 563 11.05 0.41 -4.36
CA GLN A 563 11.44 1.65 -5.05
C GLN A 563 10.21 2.50 -5.41
N ARG A 564 9.09 1.84 -5.78
CA ARG A 564 7.80 2.48 -6.01
C ARG A 564 7.33 3.28 -4.79
N SER A 565 7.33 2.68 -3.60
CA SER A 565 6.86 3.35 -2.39
C SER A 565 7.69 4.59 -2.06
N ILE A 566 8.99 4.60 -2.40
CA ILE A 566 9.86 5.78 -2.24
C ILE A 566 9.52 6.85 -3.29
N ILE A 567 9.29 6.44 -4.55
CA ILE A 567 8.87 7.33 -5.65
C ILE A 567 7.55 8.02 -5.30
N GLU A 568 6.58 7.28 -4.74
CA GLU A 568 5.26 7.79 -4.35
C GLU A 568 5.31 8.85 -3.25
N LEU A 569 6.31 8.80 -2.34
CA LEU A 569 6.50 9.87 -1.35
C LEU A 569 6.79 11.22 -2.03
N GLY A 570 7.46 11.20 -3.19
CA GLY A 570 7.70 12.40 -4.00
C GLY A 570 6.44 13.07 -4.52
N TYR A 571 5.29 12.41 -4.40
CA TYR A 571 4.01 13.00 -4.76
C TYR A 571 3.30 13.71 -3.61
N GLU A 572 3.63 13.38 -2.37
CA GLU A 572 3.07 14.03 -1.18
C GLU A 572 3.87 15.29 -0.78
N GLY A 573 5.16 15.35 -1.14
CA GLY A 573 6.02 16.48 -0.79
C GLY A 573 7.36 16.46 -1.50
N VAL A 574 8.13 17.54 -1.32
CA VAL A 574 9.47 17.67 -1.92
C VAL A 574 10.59 17.14 -1.01
N THR A 575 10.33 16.98 0.29
CA THR A 575 11.24 16.36 1.26
C THR A 575 10.52 15.32 2.12
N ILE A 576 11.29 14.36 2.67
CA ILE A 576 10.78 13.33 3.58
C ILE A 576 10.17 13.94 4.84
N GLU A 577 10.81 14.97 5.37
CA GLU A 577 10.35 15.71 6.54
C GLU A 577 8.99 16.36 6.27
N GLN A 578 8.80 16.97 5.10
CA GLN A 578 7.52 17.58 4.73
C GLN A 578 6.41 16.53 4.56
N VAL A 579 6.72 15.38 3.96
CA VAL A 579 5.74 14.29 3.82
C VAL A 579 5.30 13.78 5.19
N LEU A 580 6.25 13.59 6.11
CA LEU A 580 5.95 13.19 7.48
C LEU A 580 5.13 14.24 8.23
N GLU A 581 5.49 15.53 8.15
CA GLU A 581 4.70 16.63 8.73
C GLU A 581 3.25 16.62 8.21
N GLN A 582 3.05 16.47 6.90
CA GLN A 582 1.72 16.42 6.31
C GLN A 582 0.91 15.21 6.78
N ARG A 583 1.51 14.02 6.87
CA ARG A 583 0.82 12.81 7.34
C ARG A 583 0.43 12.93 8.82
N LEU A 584 1.32 13.44 9.66
CA LEU A 584 1.03 13.73 11.07
C LEU A 584 -0.10 14.76 11.19
N ARG A 585 -0.03 15.88 10.46
CA ARG A 585 -1.11 16.88 10.43
C ARG A 585 -2.43 16.28 9.93
N ARG A 586 -2.42 15.42 8.91
CA ARG A 586 -3.66 14.76 8.45
C ARG A 586 -4.27 13.86 9.52
N SER A 587 -3.45 13.12 10.26
CA SER A 587 -3.93 12.19 11.30
C SER A 587 -4.65 12.88 12.46
N VAL A 588 -4.21 14.08 12.84
CA VAL A 588 -4.74 14.81 14.00
C VAL A 588 -5.95 15.70 13.64
N TRP A 589 -6.11 16.06 12.37
CA TRP A 589 -7.27 16.81 11.86
C TRP A 589 -8.34 15.89 11.23
N ASP A 590 -8.15 14.57 11.28
CA ASP A 590 -9.21 13.63 10.91
C ASP A 590 -10.44 13.85 11.81
N PRO A 591 -11.68 13.80 11.26
CA PRO A 591 -12.90 14.00 12.06
C PRO A 591 -13.07 13.02 13.23
N LYS A 592 -12.39 11.86 13.19
CA LYS A 592 -12.39 10.85 14.25
C LYS A 592 -11.12 10.88 15.11
N ALA A 593 -10.24 11.87 14.92
CA ALA A 593 -9.02 11.98 15.71
C ALA A 593 -9.34 12.18 17.20
N THR A 594 -8.55 11.55 18.07
CA THR A 594 -8.69 11.64 19.52
C THR A 594 -7.46 12.28 20.16
N ALA A 595 -7.56 12.66 21.43
CA ALA A 595 -6.43 13.20 22.18
C ALA A 595 -5.22 12.23 22.21
N ALA A 596 -5.48 10.92 22.25
CA ALA A 596 -4.43 9.90 22.18
C ALA A 596 -3.68 9.92 20.84
N VAL A 597 -4.40 10.07 19.72
CA VAL A 597 -3.80 10.20 18.37
C VAL A 597 -2.97 11.47 18.27
N ALA A 598 -3.47 12.59 18.80
CA ALA A 598 -2.74 13.86 18.82
C ALA A 598 -1.45 13.77 19.64
N LEU A 599 -1.52 13.21 20.86
CA LEU A 599 -0.33 12.99 21.68
C LEU A 599 0.67 12.05 21.01
N ALA A 600 0.20 11.01 20.30
CA ALA A 600 1.07 10.14 19.52
C ALA A 600 1.82 10.91 18.43
N ALA A 601 1.11 11.78 17.70
CA ALA A 601 1.70 12.63 16.67
C ALA A 601 2.71 13.64 17.25
N VAL A 602 2.49 14.16 18.47
CA VAL A 602 3.48 14.97 19.19
C VAL A 602 4.72 14.15 19.50
N GLU A 603 4.58 12.92 20.03
CA GLU A 603 5.72 12.03 20.28
C GLU A 603 6.51 11.79 18.98
N ASP A 604 5.83 11.46 17.89
CA ASP A 604 6.46 11.19 16.59
C ASP A 604 7.14 12.44 15.99
N ALA A 605 6.53 13.62 16.13
CA ALA A 605 7.13 14.88 15.69
C ALA A 605 8.43 15.19 16.45
N VAL A 606 8.45 14.97 17.76
CA VAL A 606 9.65 15.12 18.58
C VAL A 606 10.72 14.09 18.19
N LEU A 607 10.32 12.82 17.99
CA LEU A 607 11.25 11.74 17.68
C LEU A 607 11.90 11.88 16.31
N PHE A 608 11.12 12.23 15.28
CA PHE A 608 11.56 12.11 13.89
C PHE A 608 11.91 13.44 13.24
N LEU A 609 11.22 14.53 13.60
CA LEU A 609 11.40 15.84 12.96
C LEU A 609 12.23 16.81 13.82
N GLY A 610 12.19 16.67 15.15
CA GLY A 610 12.88 17.58 16.07
C GLY A 610 12.38 19.03 16.03
N SER A 611 11.21 19.27 15.42
CA SER A 611 10.62 20.59 15.26
C SER A 611 9.74 20.94 16.46
N ARG A 612 10.26 21.77 17.37
CA ARG A 612 9.51 22.24 18.55
C ARG A 612 8.19 22.93 18.17
N ARG A 613 8.24 23.84 17.19
CA ARG A 613 7.06 24.58 16.73
C ARG A 613 5.95 23.65 16.22
N PHE A 614 6.31 22.61 15.46
CA PHE A 614 5.31 21.68 14.93
C PHE A 614 4.77 20.75 16.02
N ALA A 615 5.62 20.29 16.95
CA ALA A 615 5.16 19.55 18.12
C ALA A 615 4.21 20.38 19.00
N ASP A 616 4.46 21.68 19.15
CA ASP A 616 3.60 22.60 19.90
C ASP A 616 2.24 22.80 19.19
N GLU A 617 2.21 22.94 17.86
CA GLU A 617 0.98 22.99 17.05
C GLU A 617 0.11 21.73 17.25
N LEU A 618 0.72 20.55 17.19
CA LEU A 618 0.03 19.28 17.43
C LEU A 618 -0.43 19.15 18.89
N GLY A 619 0.36 19.68 19.83
CA GLY A 619 0.06 19.71 21.26
C GLY A 619 -1.15 20.57 21.60
N GLU A 620 -1.24 21.78 21.02
CA GLU A 620 -2.42 22.65 21.13
C GLU A 620 -3.68 21.92 20.64
N ARG A 621 -3.57 21.22 19.50
CA ARG A 621 -4.66 20.42 18.97
C ARG A 621 -5.04 19.24 19.88
N ALA A 622 -4.09 18.64 20.59
CA ALA A 622 -4.38 17.62 21.60
C ALA A 622 -5.22 18.18 22.76
N VAL A 623 -4.98 19.43 23.19
CA VAL A 623 -5.78 20.11 24.22
C VAL A 623 -7.23 20.29 23.75
N GLU A 624 -7.42 20.75 22.51
CA GLU A 624 -8.77 20.92 21.93
C GLU A 624 -9.53 19.60 21.85
N LEU A 625 -8.86 18.52 21.41
CA LEU A 625 -9.46 17.19 21.29
C LEU A 625 -9.83 16.61 22.65
N LEU A 626 -8.98 16.81 23.68
CA LEU A 626 -9.29 16.41 25.05
C LEU A 626 -10.50 17.16 25.61
N ALA A 627 -10.58 18.47 25.38
CA ALA A 627 -11.72 19.27 25.84
C ALA A 627 -13.04 18.87 25.16
N ALA A 628 -12.98 18.40 23.92
CA ALA A 628 -14.14 17.97 23.13
C ALA A 628 -14.50 16.49 23.33
N GLU A 629 -13.69 15.72 24.07
CA GLU A 629 -13.91 14.31 24.31
C GLU A 629 -15.23 14.09 25.08
N ARG A 630 -15.99 13.07 24.68
CA ARG A 630 -17.28 12.72 25.32
C ARG A 630 -17.24 11.37 26.04
N GLY A 631 -16.25 10.55 25.71
CA GLY A 631 -16.02 9.23 26.30
C GLY A 631 -14.69 9.19 27.04
N VAL A 632 -14.33 8.01 27.54
CA VAL A 632 -13.09 7.80 28.30
C VAL A 632 -12.32 6.58 27.81
N ASP A 633 -12.65 6.09 26.61
CA ASP A 633 -12.06 4.88 26.02
C ASP A 633 -10.55 5.00 25.86
N ASP A 634 -10.09 6.18 25.44
CA ASP A 634 -8.68 6.47 25.18
C ASP A 634 -7.91 6.95 26.43
N ALA A 635 -8.57 7.10 27.58
CA ALA A 635 -7.94 7.59 28.82
C ALA A 635 -6.67 6.82 29.23
N PRO A 636 -6.58 5.48 29.11
CA PRO A 636 -5.33 4.75 29.38
C PRO A 636 -4.17 5.17 28.47
N GLU A 637 -4.45 5.39 27.18
CA GLU A 637 -3.43 5.75 26.20
C GLU A 637 -3.02 7.23 26.35
N VAL A 638 -3.99 8.11 26.62
CA VAL A 638 -3.75 9.52 26.97
C VAL A 638 -2.83 9.62 28.18
N LEU A 639 -3.16 8.92 29.28
CA LEU A 639 -2.35 8.91 30.50
C LEU A 639 -0.91 8.44 30.23
N ARG A 640 -0.76 7.34 29.50
CA ARG A 640 0.54 6.75 29.20
C ARG A 640 1.42 7.70 28.41
N ARG A 641 0.88 8.35 27.37
CA ARG A 641 1.62 9.26 26.49
C ARG A 641 1.95 10.58 27.15
N ILE A 642 0.99 11.22 27.82
CA ILE A 642 1.24 12.51 28.48
C ILE A 642 2.29 12.38 29.60
N ARG A 643 2.29 11.29 30.37
CA ARG A 643 3.34 11.03 31.38
C ARG A 643 4.72 10.94 30.75
N ARG A 644 4.84 10.23 29.61
CA ARG A 644 6.11 10.11 28.87
C ARG A 644 6.58 11.45 28.33
N LEU A 645 5.68 12.23 27.74
CA LEU A 645 5.99 13.56 27.22
C LEU A 645 6.39 14.53 28.34
N LEU A 646 5.66 14.57 29.46
CA LEU A 646 6.02 15.41 30.61
C LEU A 646 7.36 15.01 31.22
N ALA A 647 7.64 13.71 31.36
CA ALA A 647 8.93 13.23 31.82
C ALA A 647 10.07 13.65 30.87
N TYR A 648 9.83 13.54 29.56
CA TYR A 648 10.77 13.98 28.54
C TYR A 648 11.04 15.49 28.62
N TYR A 649 10.00 16.33 28.60
CA TYR A 649 10.18 17.78 28.63
C TYR A 649 10.82 18.26 29.92
N ARG A 650 10.45 17.71 31.08
CA ARG A 650 11.10 18.05 32.37
C ARG A 650 12.58 17.69 32.42
N ALA A 651 12.99 16.62 31.73
CA ALA A 651 14.38 16.18 31.72
C ALA A 651 15.24 16.91 30.70
N ASN A 652 14.66 17.43 29.62
CA ASN A 652 15.40 17.93 28.45
C ASN A 652 15.20 19.43 28.17
N GLU A 653 14.16 20.06 28.70
CA GLU A 653 13.86 21.47 28.49
C GLU A 653 13.88 22.24 29.83
N PRO A 654 14.26 23.54 29.82
CA PRO A 654 14.27 24.36 31.03
C PRO A 654 12.86 24.69 31.55
N GLU A 655 11.87 24.76 30.65
CA GLU A 655 10.48 25.09 30.95
C GLU A 655 9.54 24.15 30.20
N LEU A 656 8.36 23.88 30.77
CA LEU A 656 7.34 23.07 30.10
C LEU A 656 6.73 23.83 28.91
N PRO A 657 6.40 23.14 27.80
CA PRO A 657 5.62 23.75 26.73
C PRO A 657 4.25 24.24 27.24
N ALA A 658 3.80 25.39 26.76
CA ALA A 658 2.52 25.98 27.18
C ALA A 658 1.32 25.04 26.95
N TRP A 659 1.33 24.28 25.85
CA TRP A 659 0.28 23.29 25.58
C TRP A 659 0.28 22.16 26.61
N CYS A 660 1.42 21.76 27.20
CA CYS A 660 1.48 20.74 28.26
C CYS A 660 0.78 21.23 29.53
N GLU A 661 1.00 22.48 29.91
CA GLU A 661 0.34 23.12 31.05
C GLU A 661 -1.17 23.24 30.81
N ALA A 662 -1.56 23.66 29.60
CA ALA A 662 -2.95 23.71 29.17
C ALA A 662 -3.61 22.32 29.12
N PHE A 663 -2.88 21.28 28.68
CA PHE A 663 -3.37 19.90 28.62
C PHE A 663 -3.63 19.35 30.02
N VAL A 664 -2.71 19.60 30.96
CA VAL A 664 -2.87 19.17 32.36
C VAL A 664 -4.04 19.86 33.03
N THR A 665 -4.15 21.18 32.91
CA THR A 665 -5.25 21.94 33.53
C THR A 665 -6.61 21.59 32.92
N THR A 666 -6.68 21.48 31.59
CA THR A 666 -7.90 21.08 30.86
C THR A 666 -8.29 19.64 31.20
N GLY A 667 -7.34 18.70 31.14
CA GLY A 667 -7.58 17.29 31.47
C GLY A 667 -8.00 17.07 32.92
N TYR A 668 -7.42 17.84 33.85
CA TYR A 668 -7.77 17.76 35.26
C TYR A 668 -9.23 18.16 35.49
N ALA A 669 -9.66 19.31 34.96
CA ALA A 669 -11.04 19.76 35.04
C ALA A 669 -12.01 18.82 34.28
N HIS A 670 -11.62 18.39 33.08
CA HIS A 670 -12.44 17.54 32.22
C HIS A 670 -12.66 16.16 32.84
N TYR A 671 -11.61 15.48 33.29
CA TYR A 671 -11.76 14.18 33.94
C TYR A 671 -12.43 14.26 35.31
N CYS A 672 -12.26 15.33 36.10
CA CYS A 672 -13.09 15.53 37.29
C CYS A 672 -14.58 15.59 36.95
N THR A 673 -14.94 16.20 35.82
CA THR A 673 -16.33 16.30 35.35
C THR A 673 -16.89 14.96 34.89
N LEU A 674 -16.10 14.16 34.17
CA LEU A 674 -16.55 12.86 33.64
C LEU A 674 -16.51 11.72 34.66
N LEU A 675 -15.67 11.83 35.71
CA LEU A 675 -15.39 10.75 36.66
C LEU A 675 -16.66 10.15 37.30
N PRO A 676 -17.64 10.93 37.81
CA PRO A 676 -18.85 10.35 38.40
C PRO A 676 -19.66 9.50 37.42
N THR A 677 -19.81 9.99 36.18
CA THR A 677 -20.53 9.28 35.11
C THR A 677 -19.78 8.00 34.70
N ALA A 678 -18.46 8.08 34.53
CA ALA A 678 -17.61 6.94 34.16
C ALA A 678 -17.63 5.82 35.23
N PHE A 679 -17.79 6.17 36.52
CA PHE A 679 -17.95 5.19 37.59
C PHE A 679 -19.28 4.43 37.50
N VAL A 680 -20.36 5.05 37.03
CA VAL A 680 -21.70 4.44 36.99
C VAL A 680 -21.98 3.76 35.65
N ASP A 681 -21.39 4.24 34.56
CA ASP A 681 -21.62 3.71 33.21
C ASP A 681 -21.13 2.26 33.02
N ASP A 682 -22.01 1.33 32.68
CA ASP A 682 -21.68 -0.09 32.51
C ASP A 682 -20.76 -0.36 31.30
N ASP A 683 -20.80 0.49 30.28
CA ASP A 683 -19.99 0.34 29.07
C ASP A 683 -18.53 0.78 29.30
N THR A 684 -18.29 1.64 30.29
CA THR A 684 -16.95 2.08 30.68
C THR A 684 -16.23 1.00 31.50
N GLY A 685 -15.10 0.50 31.02
CA GLY A 685 -14.30 -0.50 31.73
C GLY A 685 -13.54 0.04 32.96
N VAL A 686 -13.20 -0.87 33.88
CA VAL A 686 -12.42 -0.56 35.11
C VAL A 686 -11.04 0.02 34.79
N ARG A 687 -10.42 -0.37 33.66
CA ARG A 687 -9.11 0.13 33.23
C ARG A 687 -9.16 1.62 32.87
N GLN A 688 -10.22 2.05 32.20
CA GLN A 688 -10.45 3.44 31.80
C GLN A 688 -10.61 4.33 33.03
N VAL A 689 -11.49 3.94 33.97
CA VAL A 689 -11.68 4.67 35.24
C VAL A 689 -10.39 4.73 36.06
N GLY A 690 -9.66 3.61 36.13
CA GLY A 690 -8.34 3.56 36.77
C GLY A 690 -7.33 4.53 36.14
N ALA A 691 -7.32 4.65 34.81
CA ALA A 691 -6.47 5.61 34.10
C ALA A 691 -6.89 7.07 34.33
N MET A 692 -8.19 7.38 34.41
CA MET A 692 -8.65 8.73 34.78
C MET A 692 -8.16 9.13 36.16
N LEU A 693 -8.35 8.26 37.16
CA LEU A 693 -7.79 8.48 38.51
C LEU A 693 -6.27 8.59 38.47
N GLY A 694 -5.61 7.76 37.65
CA GLY A 694 -4.17 7.80 37.45
C GLY A 694 -3.69 9.14 36.90
N PHE A 695 -4.42 9.72 35.95
CA PHE A 695 -4.18 11.07 35.44
C PHE A 695 -4.37 12.09 36.56
N LEU A 696 -5.53 12.09 37.22
CA LEU A 696 -5.90 13.08 38.23
C LEU A 696 -4.90 13.11 39.38
N PHE A 697 -4.55 11.97 39.97
CA PHE A 697 -3.60 11.94 41.09
C PHE A 697 -2.15 12.20 40.68
N THR A 698 -1.73 11.75 39.48
CA THR A 698 -0.33 11.97 39.06
C THR A 698 -0.08 13.40 38.61
N MET A 699 -1.11 14.05 38.06
CA MET A 699 -1.03 15.44 37.59
C MET A 699 -1.45 16.46 38.64
N GLU A 700 -2.03 16.03 39.77
CA GLU A 700 -2.57 16.90 40.84
C GLU A 700 -1.59 18.01 41.24
N SER A 701 -0.35 17.68 41.63
CA SER A 701 0.61 18.69 42.07
C SER A 701 0.92 19.76 41.01
N LEU A 702 0.96 19.36 39.74
CA LEU A 702 1.18 20.30 38.63
C LEU A 702 -0.09 21.11 38.35
N ALA A 703 -1.26 20.47 38.34
CA ALA A 703 -2.54 21.13 38.12
C ALA A 703 -2.82 22.20 39.20
N LEU A 704 -2.57 21.89 40.48
CA LEU A 704 -2.71 22.83 41.59
C LEU A 704 -1.75 24.02 41.47
N ALA A 705 -0.50 23.78 41.07
CA ALA A 705 0.47 24.86 40.82
C ALA A 705 0.05 25.79 39.67
N LEU A 706 -0.72 25.27 38.72
CA LEU A 706 -1.28 26.02 37.58
C LEU A 706 -2.68 26.59 37.86
N GLY A 707 -3.18 26.50 39.10
CA GLY A 707 -4.42 27.15 39.54
C GLY A 707 -5.68 26.28 39.51
N CYS A 708 -5.57 24.96 39.32
CA CYS A 708 -6.70 24.05 39.55
C CYS A 708 -7.01 23.92 41.06
N ASP A 709 -8.24 23.52 41.37
CA ASP A 709 -8.70 23.34 42.76
C ASP A 709 -8.85 21.84 43.10
N ARG A 710 -8.24 21.43 44.21
CA ARG A 710 -8.34 20.07 44.75
C ARG A 710 -9.78 19.70 45.11
N ALA A 711 -10.60 20.68 45.50
CA ALA A 711 -12.00 20.45 45.84
C ALA A 711 -12.80 19.84 44.68
N GLN A 712 -12.43 20.12 43.42
CA GLN A 712 -13.08 19.53 42.24
C GLN A 712 -12.93 18.01 42.20
N LEU A 713 -11.74 17.51 42.52
CA LEU A 713 -11.45 16.07 42.56
C LEU A 713 -12.15 15.40 43.73
N GLU A 714 -12.11 16.03 44.92
CA GLU A 714 -12.78 15.49 46.11
C GLU A 714 -14.30 15.39 45.91
N LEU A 715 -14.93 16.40 45.32
CA LEU A 715 -16.35 16.38 44.97
C LEU A 715 -16.66 15.32 43.92
N ALA A 716 -15.85 15.19 42.87
CA ALA A 716 -16.05 14.19 41.82
C ALA A 716 -15.97 12.75 42.38
N VAL A 717 -15.00 12.47 43.26
CA VAL A 717 -14.88 11.17 43.92
C VAL A 717 -16.07 10.92 44.85
N GLN A 718 -16.49 11.91 45.64
CA GLN A 718 -17.63 11.76 46.56
C GLN A 718 -18.96 11.54 45.83
N GLN A 719 -19.14 12.13 44.65
CA GLN A 719 -20.34 11.95 43.80
C GLN A 719 -20.37 10.63 43.04
N SER A 720 -19.26 9.88 43.04
CA SER A 720 -19.16 8.61 42.34
C SER A 720 -19.79 7.48 43.17
N HIS A 721 -20.77 6.78 42.60
CA HIS A 721 -21.50 5.70 43.29
C HIS A 721 -21.65 4.45 42.41
N PRO A 722 -20.55 3.72 42.14
CA PRO A 722 -20.57 2.54 41.29
C PRO A 722 -21.28 1.35 41.96
N GLU A 723 -22.10 0.64 41.20
CA GLU A 723 -22.69 -0.65 41.63
C GLU A 723 -21.74 -1.83 41.35
N ALA A 724 -20.94 -1.72 40.28
CA ALA A 724 -20.03 -2.77 39.86
C ALA A 724 -18.88 -3.00 40.87
N PRO A 725 -18.65 -4.25 41.35
CA PRO A 725 -17.61 -4.60 42.32
C PRO A 725 -16.21 -4.04 42.04
N ALA A 726 -15.74 -4.15 40.79
CA ALA A 726 -14.41 -3.68 40.41
C ALA A 726 -14.27 -2.14 40.51
N LYS A 727 -15.32 -1.41 40.16
CA LYS A 727 -15.35 0.05 40.26
C LYS A 727 -15.54 0.52 41.71
N ALA A 728 -16.30 -0.22 42.52
CA ALA A 728 -16.40 0.05 43.96
C ALA A 728 -15.03 -0.07 44.66
N ALA A 729 -14.23 -1.08 44.32
CA ALA A 729 -12.85 -1.19 44.83
C ALA A 729 -11.96 -0.02 44.39
N LEU A 730 -12.03 0.41 43.12
CA LEU A 730 -11.33 1.61 42.64
C LEU A 730 -11.75 2.88 43.42
N LEU A 731 -13.04 3.05 43.66
CA LEU A 731 -13.56 4.18 44.41
C LEU A 731 -13.06 4.19 45.86
N TRP A 732 -13.01 3.03 46.52
CA TRP A 732 -12.46 2.95 47.88
C TRP A 732 -10.97 3.26 47.90
N ALA A 733 -10.22 2.79 46.90
CA ALA A 733 -8.82 3.17 46.75
C ALA A 733 -8.64 4.69 46.54
N ALA A 734 -9.49 5.32 45.72
CA ALA A 734 -9.49 6.77 45.53
C ALA A 734 -9.81 7.52 46.83
N HIS A 735 -10.80 7.08 47.61
CA HIS A 735 -11.11 7.65 48.92
C HIS A 735 -9.92 7.53 49.89
N THR A 736 -9.23 6.40 49.90
CA THR A 736 -8.04 6.22 50.74
C THR A 736 -6.88 7.12 50.29
N GLN A 737 -6.66 7.26 48.98
CA GLN A 737 -5.65 8.18 48.43
C GLN A 737 -5.94 9.65 48.78
N LEU A 738 -7.22 10.04 48.84
CA LEU A 738 -7.66 11.38 49.25
C LEU A 738 -7.71 11.58 50.77
N GLY A 739 -7.51 10.55 51.58
CA GLY A 739 -7.63 10.61 53.04
C GLY A 739 -9.08 10.60 53.56
N LEU A 740 -10.06 10.32 52.70
CA LEU A 740 -11.49 10.22 53.04
C LEU A 740 -11.86 8.85 53.64
N LEU A 741 -11.03 7.83 53.47
CA LEU A 741 -11.19 6.49 54.04
C LEU A 741 -9.87 6.01 54.65
N THR A 742 -9.86 5.67 55.94
CA THR A 742 -8.63 5.20 56.58
C THR A 742 -8.26 3.80 56.09
N MET A 743 -6.96 3.44 56.17
CA MET A 743 -6.50 2.09 55.81
C MET A 743 -7.12 1.00 56.71
N ALA A 744 -7.42 1.34 57.97
CA ALA A 744 -8.08 0.43 58.90
C ALA A 744 -9.52 0.14 58.45
N ASP A 745 -10.26 1.17 58.04
CA ASP A 745 -11.63 1.02 57.55
C ASP A 745 -11.67 0.29 56.20
N LEU A 746 -10.70 0.54 55.32
CA LEU A 746 -10.58 -0.19 54.05
C LEU A 746 -10.33 -1.69 54.28
N ARG A 747 -9.46 -2.03 55.25
CA ARG A 747 -9.24 -3.42 55.67
C ARG A 747 -10.51 -4.05 56.25
N ALA A 748 -11.20 -3.35 57.15
CA ALA A 748 -12.45 -3.83 57.74
C ALA A 748 -13.51 -4.13 56.66
N ARG A 749 -13.69 -3.22 55.69
CA ARG A 749 -14.60 -3.44 54.54
C ARG A 749 -14.23 -4.70 53.74
N CYS A 750 -12.95 -4.93 53.47
CA CYS A 750 -12.52 -6.12 52.74
C CYS A 750 -12.68 -7.41 53.56
N ASP A 751 -12.44 -7.34 54.86
CA ASP A 751 -12.66 -8.46 55.78
C ASP A 751 -14.17 -8.81 55.87
N ASP A 752 -15.06 -7.82 55.89
CA ASP A 752 -16.52 -8.00 55.84
C ASP A 752 -16.99 -8.63 54.53
N LEU A 753 -16.41 -8.21 53.39
CA LEU A 753 -16.70 -8.83 52.09
C LEU A 753 -16.30 -10.31 52.06
N LEU A 754 -15.14 -10.66 52.60
CA LEU A 754 -14.65 -12.04 52.68
C LEU A 754 -15.48 -12.89 53.64
N ALA A 755 -16.10 -12.29 54.65
CA ALA A 755 -16.98 -12.96 55.61
C ALA A 755 -18.40 -13.20 55.08
N ASN A 756 -18.80 -12.54 53.97
CA ASN A 756 -20.15 -12.61 53.42
C ASN A 756 -20.28 -13.66 52.29
N PRO A 757 -20.96 -14.81 52.51
CA PRO A 757 -21.07 -15.86 51.51
C PRO A 757 -21.71 -15.44 50.18
N LEU A 758 -22.57 -14.42 50.18
CA LEU A 758 -23.26 -13.94 48.99
C LEU A 758 -22.35 -13.12 48.06
N VAL A 759 -21.26 -12.55 48.58
CA VAL A 759 -20.36 -11.66 47.83
C VAL A 759 -19.09 -12.37 47.35
N ILE A 760 -18.75 -13.51 47.97
CA ILE A 760 -17.58 -14.33 47.59
C ILE A 760 -17.49 -14.61 46.07
N PRO A 761 -18.57 -14.93 45.33
CA PRO A 761 -18.47 -15.19 43.89
C PRO A 761 -18.03 -13.98 43.03
N SER A 762 -18.28 -12.75 43.50
CA SER A 762 -17.87 -11.51 42.84
C SER A 762 -16.57 -10.91 43.42
N PHE A 763 -16.05 -11.43 44.54
CA PHE A 763 -14.76 -11.04 45.13
C PHE A 763 -13.58 -10.92 44.14
N PRO A 764 -13.37 -11.83 43.16
CA PRO A 764 -12.38 -11.63 42.09
C PRO A 764 -12.44 -10.26 41.40
N GLN A 765 -13.64 -9.71 41.21
CA GLN A 765 -13.83 -8.42 40.55
C GLN A 765 -13.36 -7.27 41.46
N TYR A 766 -13.57 -7.34 42.77
CA TYR A 766 -12.99 -6.37 43.72
C TYR A 766 -11.46 -6.41 43.70
N ILE A 767 -10.85 -7.60 43.67
CA ILE A 767 -9.39 -7.75 43.51
C ILE A 767 -8.92 -7.08 42.22
N MET A 768 -9.65 -7.28 41.13
CA MET A 768 -9.34 -6.63 39.85
C MET A 768 -9.36 -5.10 39.99
N GLY A 769 -10.41 -4.54 40.61
CA GLY A 769 -10.45 -3.10 40.92
C GLY A 769 -9.24 -2.61 41.72
N PHE A 770 -8.84 -3.34 42.78
CA PHE A 770 -7.67 -2.99 43.58
C PHE A 770 -6.34 -3.13 42.82
N VAL A 771 -6.22 -4.12 41.93
CA VAL A 771 -5.04 -4.26 41.07
C VAL A 771 -4.92 -3.05 40.13
N HIS A 772 -6.02 -2.61 39.51
CA HIS A 772 -6.01 -1.37 38.72
C HIS A 772 -5.75 -0.12 39.58
N ALA A 773 -6.14 -0.12 40.85
CA ALA A 773 -5.87 0.99 41.76
C ALA A 773 -4.39 1.19 42.09
N MET A 774 -3.52 0.18 41.88
CA MET A 774 -2.09 0.30 42.19
C MET A 774 -1.38 1.36 41.34
N GLU A 775 -1.87 1.65 40.13
CA GLU A 775 -1.32 2.72 39.29
C GLU A 775 -1.65 4.13 39.83
N PRO A 776 -2.92 4.48 40.12
CA PRO A 776 -3.27 5.74 40.77
C PRO A 776 -2.83 5.86 42.24
N ALA A 777 -2.74 4.74 42.97
CA ALA A 777 -2.40 4.70 44.39
C ALA A 777 -1.34 3.62 44.69
N PRO A 778 -0.05 3.86 44.35
CA PRO A 778 1.03 2.86 44.51
C PRO A 778 1.22 2.35 45.94
N ALA A 779 0.88 3.17 46.95
CA ALA A 779 0.95 2.81 48.36
C ALA A 779 0.04 1.62 48.73
N LEU A 780 -0.97 1.32 47.91
CA LEU A 780 -1.87 0.18 48.12
C LEU A 780 -1.27 -1.17 47.67
N SER A 781 -0.12 -1.20 47.01
CA SER A 781 0.45 -2.45 46.46
C SER A 781 0.58 -3.56 47.52
N GLY A 782 1.13 -3.23 48.70
CA GLY A 782 1.23 -4.17 49.82
C GLY A 782 -0.14 -4.57 50.40
N PHE A 783 -1.12 -3.66 50.38
CA PHE A 783 -2.51 -3.96 50.76
C PHE A 783 -3.18 -4.92 49.77
N VAL A 784 -2.94 -4.79 48.46
CA VAL A 784 -3.48 -5.75 47.47
C VAL A 784 -2.93 -7.16 47.70
N VAL A 785 -1.63 -7.27 48.00
CA VAL A 785 -1.00 -8.54 48.40
C VAL A 785 -1.63 -9.08 49.69
N GLU A 786 -1.86 -8.24 50.70
CA GLU A 786 -2.58 -8.59 51.93
C GLU A 786 -3.97 -9.16 51.64
N VAL A 787 -4.79 -8.48 50.83
CA VAL A 787 -6.17 -8.87 50.51
C VAL A 787 -6.21 -10.21 49.78
N ILE A 788 -5.35 -10.39 48.76
CA ILE A 788 -5.23 -11.67 48.05
C ILE A 788 -4.80 -12.77 49.02
N SER A 789 -3.80 -12.51 49.87
CA SER A 789 -3.30 -13.50 50.83
C SER A 789 -4.36 -13.91 51.86
N LYS A 790 -5.14 -12.95 52.37
CA LYS A 790 -6.26 -13.23 53.29
C LYS A 790 -7.37 -14.03 52.61
N ALA A 791 -7.68 -13.73 51.35
CA ALA A 791 -8.68 -14.49 50.60
C ALA A 791 -8.27 -15.96 50.43
N PHE A 792 -7.02 -16.21 50.02
CA PHE A 792 -6.48 -17.56 49.87
C PHE A 792 -6.35 -18.31 51.21
N GLY A 793 -6.08 -17.60 52.31
CA GLY A 793 -5.92 -18.21 53.64
C GLY A 793 -7.21 -18.46 54.40
N ARG A 794 -8.34 -17.80 54.05
CA ARG A 794 -9.62 -17.89 54.77
C ARG A 794 -10.70 -18.66 54.02
N LEU A 795 -10.68 -18.68 52.68
CA LEU A 795 -11.72 -19.33 51.89
C LEU A 795 -11.49 -20.85 51.83
N PRO A 796 -12.54 -21.69 51.97
CA PRO A 796 -12.40 -23.14 51.88
C PRO A 796 -12.09 -23.59 50.45
N ASP A 797 -11.42 -24.74 50.30
CA ASP A 797 -11.02 -25.29 48.99
C ASP A 797 -12.20 -25.48 48.02
N SER A 798 -13.39 -25.76 48.53
CA SER A 798 -14.63 -25.88 47.73
C SER A 798 -15.02 -24.58 47.01
N VAL A 799 -14.55 -23.44 47.49
CA VAL A 799 -14.76 -22.10 46.92
C VAL A 799 -13.51 -21.64 46.16
N LEU A 800 -12.32 -21.88 46.73
CA LEU A 800 -11.04 -21.41 46.18
C LEU A 800 -10.69 -22.12 44.86
N LEU A 801 -10.82 -23.45 44.79
CA LEU A 801 -10.42 -24.22 43.59
C LEU A 801 -11.21 -23.83 42.32
N PRO A 802 -12.55 -23.66 42.36
CA PRO A 802 -13.31 -23.14 41.21
C PRO A 802 -12.99 -21.68 40.88
N TRP A 803 -12.50 -20.90 41.85
CA TRP A 803 -12.21 -19.47 41.69
C TRP A 803 -10.89 -19.21 40.96
N LEU A 804 -9.87 -20.04 41.18
CA LEU A 804 -8.51 -19.86 40.62
C LEU A 804 -8.48 -19.67 39.09
N PRO A 805 -9.18 -20.49 38.26
CA PRO A 805 -9.18 -20.28 36.81
C PRO A 805 -9.73 -18.91 36.43
N LYS A 806 -10.82 -18.46 37.08
CA LYS A 806 -11.45 -17.16 36.82
C LYS A 806 -10.55 -16.00 37.24
N LEU A 807 -9.84 -16.11 38.37
CA LEU A 807 -8.88 -15.10 38.81
C LEU A 807 -7.69 -15.00 37.84
N ILE A 808 -7.13 -16.14 37.43
CA ILE A 808 -5.99 -16.18 36.49
C ILE A 808 -6.37 -15.61 35.13
N THR A 809 -7.52 -16.00 34.57
CA THR A 809 -7.98 -15.47 33.29
C THR A 809 -8.25 -13.97 33.37
N THR A 810 -8.92 -13.52 34.44
CA THR A 810 -9.23 -12.09 34.65
C THR A 810 -7.97 -11.24 34.80
N LEU A 811 -6.97 -11.68 35.58
CA LEU A 811 -5.70 -10.96 35.72
C LEU A 811 -4.89 -10.94 34.43
N ARG A 812 -4.87 -12.06 33.68
CA ARG A 812 -4.16 -12.16 32.40
C ARG A 812 -4.79 -11.29 31.32
N SER A 813 -6.12 -11.21 31.25
CA SER A 813 -6.82 -10.41 30.23
C SER A 813 -6.95 -8.93 30.61
N GLY A 814 -7.09 -8.61 31.91
CA GLY A 814 -7.41 -7.26 32.39
C GLY A 814 -6.25 -6.45 32.95
N ALA A 815 -5.19 -7.08 33.46
CA ALA A 815 -4.10 -6.40 34.17
C ALA A 815 -2.71 -7.03 33.97
N ALA A 816 -2.44 -7.59 32.79
CA ALA A 816 -1.15 -8.24 32.48
C ALA A 816 0.06 -7.35 32.82
N ASP A 817 -0.02 -6.04 32.57
CA ASP A 817 1.05 -5.08 32.81
C ASP A 817 1.31 -4.78 34.30
N LEU A 818 0.30 -5.01 35.16
CA LEU A 818 0.37 -4.74 36.60
C LEU A 818 0.72 -5.98 37.42
N VAL A 819 0.56 -7.19 36.87
CA VAL A 819 0.96 -8.45 37.51
C VAL A 819 2.45 -8.46 37.93
N PRO A 820 3.42 -8.01 37.12
CA PRO A 820 4.82 -7.93 37.55
C PRO A 820 5.05 -7.04 38.77
N VAL A 821 4.26 -5.97 38.94
CA VAL A 821 4.33 -5.11 40.15
C VAL A 821 3.87 -5.89 41.37
N LEU A 822 2.72 -6.57 41.25
CA LEU A 822 2.17 -7.40 42.32
C LEU A 822 3.11 -8.55 42.70
N VAL A 823 3.73 -9.21 41.72
CA VAL A 823 4.71 -10.30 41.95
C VAL A 823 5.96 -9.78 42.65
N ARG A 824 6.48 -8.60 42.26
CA ARG A 824 7.61 -7.97 42.96
C ARG A 824 7.27 -7.63 44.40
N GLU A 825 6.06 -7.12 44.65
CA GLU A 825 5.62 -6.78 46.00
C GLU A 825 5.38 -8.02 46.86
N ALA A 826 4.80 -9.07 46.30
CA ALA A 826 4.68 -10.38 46.95
C ALA A 826 6.07 -10.96 47.28
N GLY A 827 7.03 -10.87 46.35
CA GLY A 827 8.40 -11.33 46.58
C GLY A 827 9.16 -10.57 47.68
N ARG A 828 8.78 -9.31 47.94
CA ARG A 828 9.28 -8.53 49.11
C ARG A 828 8.60 -8.93 50.42
N THR A 829 7.38 -9.44 50.34
CA THR A 829 6.51 -9.72 51.48
C THR A 829 6.72 -11.12 52.05
N PHE A 830 6.82 -12.12 51.17
CA PHE A 830 6.98 -13.54 51.54
C PHE A 830 8.47 -13.91 51.73
N PRO A 831 8.78 -14.87 52.63
CA PRO A 831 10.14 -15.31 52.84
C PRO A 831 10.68 -16.08 51.61
N GLY A 832 11.94 -15.84 51.26
CA GLY A 832 12.58 -16.44 50.06
C GLY A 832 13.02 -17.90 50.19
N SER A 833 12.75 -18.58 51.32
CA SER A 833 13.15 -19.98 51.54
C SER A 833 12.08 -20.75 52.31
N LEU A 834 11.93 -22.04 52.00
CA LEU A 834 10.96 -22.93 52.66
C LEU A 834 11.10 -22.99 54.19
N PRO A 835 12.30 -23.11 54.78
CA PRO A 835 12.43 -23.13 56.24
C PRO A 835 12.00 -21.84 56.93
N ALA A 836 12.08 -20.71 56.23
CA ALA A 836 11.66 -19.42 56.76
C ALA A 836 10.14 -19.23 56.74
N VAL A 837 9.40 -20.06 55.99
CA VAL A 837 7.92 -20.05 55.97
C VAL A 837 7.35 -20.55 57.30
N ASP A 838 7.95 -21.58 57.90
CA ASP A 838 7.47 -22.21 59.14
C ASP A 838 7.45 -21.26 60.35
N SER A 839 8.29 -20.22 60.33
CA SER A 839 8.38 -19.18 61.35
C SER A 839 7.87 -17.81 60.90
N TRP A 840 7.31 -17.69 59.68
CA TRP A 840 6.88 -16.41 59.12
C TRP A 840 5.54 -15.98 59.69
N VAL A 841 5.49 -14.74 60.18
CA VAL A 841 4.25 -14.07 60.61
C VAL A 841 3.96 -12.99 59.59
N ALA A 842 2.75 -13.01 59.03
CA ALA A 842 2.37 -12.03 58.02
C ALA A 842 2.39 -10.60 58.61
N PRO A 843 2.89 -9.59 57.88
CA PRO A 843 2.99 -8.21 58.38
C PRO A 843 1.64 -7.60 58.82
N TRP A 844 0.54 -8.12 58.26
CA TRP A 844 -0.84 -7.72 58.54
C TRP A 844 -1.55 -8.59 59.58
N SER A 845 -0.87 -9.59 60.15
CA SER A 845 -1.39 -10.29 61.32
C SER A 845 -1.32 -9.37 62.53
N ALA A 846 -2.41 -9.27 63.30
CA ALA A 846 -2.44 -8.48 64.52
C ALA A 846 -1.28 -8.93 65.43
N ARG A 847 -0.27 -8.07 65.57
CA ARG A 847 0.77 -8.27 66.57
C ARG A 847 0.06 -8.08 67.93
N PRO A 848 0.18 -9.02 68.89
CA PRO A 848 -0.26 -8.71 70.24
C PRO A 848 0.42 -7.40 70.66
N MET A 849 -0.34 -6.48 71.25
CA MET A 849 0.25 -5.30 71.87
C MET A 849 1.43 -5.78 72.71
N PRO A 850 2.64 -5.20 72.56
CA PRO A 850 3.70 -5.50 73.50
C PRO A 850 3.12 -5.25 74.89
N ALA A 851 3.25 -6.25 75.78
CA ALA A 851 2.94 -6.04 77.18
C ALA A 851 3.63 -4.75 77.60
N SER A 852 2.87 -3.84 78.22
CA SER A 852 3.35 -2.59 78.84
C SER A 852 4.81 -2.73 79.22
N SER A 853 5.68 -2.01 78.52
CA SER A 853 7.09 -1.97 78.84
C SER A 853 7.19 -1.53 80.29
N VAL A 854 7.70 -2.41 81.15
CA VAL A 854 8.17 -2.02 82.47
C VAL A 854 9.07 -0.81 82.26
N ALA A 855 8.72 0.30 82.89
CA ALA A 855 9.38 1.58 82.74
C ALA A 855 10.90 1.41 82.79
N ALA A 856 11.59 1.94 81.78
CA ALA A 856 13.04 2.11 81.85
C ALA A 856 13.36 2.98 83.08
N PRO A 857 14.40 2.68 83.86
CA PRO A 857 14.76 3.50 85.01
C PRO A 857 15.09 4.92 84.53
N VAL A 858 14.32 5.88 85.01
CA VAL A 858 14.50 7.31 84.72
C VAL A 858 15.87 7.73 85.25
N ALA A 859 16.70 8.32 84.40
CA ALA A 859 17.99 8.87 84.82
C ALA A 859 17.76 10.01 85.81
N SER A 860 18.29 9.88 87.03
CA SER A 860 18.24 10.91 88.06
C SER A 860 19.00 12.15 87.62
N GLY A 861 18.34 13.31 87.62
CA GLY A 861 18.95 14.59 87.30
C GLY A 861 17.99 15.75 87.58
N PRO A 862 18.49 17.00 87.53
CA PRO A 862 17.72 18.19 87.89
C PRO A 862 16.46 18.40 87.05
N VAL A 863 16.41 17.85 85.83
CA VAL A 863 15.21 17.87 84.98
C VAL A 863 14.12 16.94 85.54
N ALA A 864 14.48 15.77 86.06
CA ALA A 864 13.52 14.84 86.67
C ALA A 864 12.95 15.40 87.99
N GLU A 865 13.78 16.08 88.80
CA GLU A 865 13.31 16.77 90.01
C GLU A 865 12.37 17.95 89.69
N LEU A 866 12.67 18.72 88.64
CA LEU A 866 11.82 19.82 88.18
C LEU A 866 10.42 19.31 87.73
N LEU A 867 10.39 18.21 86.98
CA LEU A 867 9.14 17.63 86.47
C LEU A 867 8.31 17.01 87.61
N MET A 868 8.93 16.31 88.57
CA MET A 868 8.24 15.83 89.77
C MET A 868 7.76 16.97 90.69
N GLY A 869 8.42 18.12 90.70
CA GLY A 869 8.01 19.29 91.48
C GLY A 869 6.80 20.03 90.89
N HIS A 870 6.47 19.80 89.62
CA HIS A 870 5.41 20.50 88.90
C HIS A 870 4.52 19.54 88.06
N PRO A 871 3.87 18.54 88.69
CA PRO A 871 3.12 17.49 87.98
C PRO A 871 1.97 18.04 87.13
N ALA A 872 1.28 19.09 87.60
CA ALA A 872 0.19 19.71 86.84
C ALA A 872 0.60 20.29 85.47
N ALA A 873 1.86 20.72 85.31
CA ALA A 873 2.37 21.17 84.02
C ALA A 873 2.70 19.99 83.10
N CYS A 874 3.21 18.89 83.67
CA CYS A 874 3.49 17.64 82.96
C CYS A 874 2.19 17.01 82.45
N ASP A 875 1.17 16.90 83.31
CA ASP A 875 -0.17 16.43 82.95
C ASP A 875 -0.81 17.30 81.86
N GLY A 876 -0.66 18.62 81.95
CA GLY A 876 -1.19 19.55 80.95
C GLY A 876 -0.57 19.37 79.56
N VAL A 877 0.74 19.15 79.49
CA VAL A 877 1.46 18.87 78.23
C VAL A 877 1.16 17.46 77.73
N ALA A 878 1.08 16.48 78.61
CA ALA A 878 0.70 15.10 78.29
C ALA A 878 -0.71 15.06 77.67
N GLY A 879 -1.66 15.81 78.23
CA GLY A 879 -3.00 15.97 77.67
C GLY A 879 -3.01 16.61 76.28
N LEU A 880 -2.17 17.63 76.04
CA LEU A 880 -1.99 18.24 74.71
C LEU A 880 -1.41 17.28 73.67
N LEU A 881 -0.57 16.32 74.11
CA LEU A 881 0.08 15.33 73.25
C LEU A 881 -0.70 14.02 73.13
N GLY A 882 -1.88 13.91 73.77
CA GLY A 882 -2.71 12.71 73.74
C GLY A 882 -2.14 11.53 74.50
N CYS A 883 -1.28 11.78 75.49
CA CYS A 883 -0.75 10.74 76.39
C CYS A 883 -1.72 10.51 77.55
N GLU A 884 -2.21 9.29 77.73
CA GLU A 884 -3.10 8.92 78.84
C GLU A 884 -2.29 8.57 80.12
N GLY A 885 -2.69 9.10 81.28
CA GLY A 885 -2.08 8.83 82.60
C GLY A 885 -1.82 10.10 83.44
N GLU A 886 -1.40 9.93 84.70
CA GLU A 886 -0.80 10.97 85.55
C GLU A 886 0.73 10.93 85.38
N TRP A 887 1.38 12.06 85.09
CA TRP A 887 2.79 12.17 84.67
C TRP A 887 3.69 12.99 85.60
#